data_AF-A0AAV9TH11-F1
#
_entry.id   AF-A0AAV9TH11-F1
#
_cell.length_a   1.000
_cell.length_b   1.000
_cell.length_c   1.000
_cell.angle_alpha   90.00
_cell.angle_beta   90.00
_cell.angle_gamma   90.00
#
_symmetry.space_group_name_H-M   'P 1'
#
loop_
_entity.id
_entity.type
_entity.pdbx_description
1 polymer ?
#
loop_
_entity_poly.entity_id
_entity_poly.type
_entity_poly.pdbx_seq_one_letter_code
_entity_poly.pdbx_strand_id
1 'polypeptide(L)'
;MDASQINTDAYTHVHFAFPNVTRGDFRIEITDPLVQEQFEYFKKLEGVKKIVSLGGWDFSALPGTYMILREAAQPANRDVSKRNIISFINEHNLDGIDLEWEYPGAPDIPDIPSDDPINGVNYYRLLASIKAEVGSSKSVLFAAPASYWYLRSFPIKQMAAALDYIVFMTYDLHGQWDAGNKWTSPGCPTGNCLRSHVNETDTKDALSMITKAGAASNKVLVGVSSYGRSFKMAQAGCDGETCLFTGDNRNSGAAKGRCTDTAGYISNAEINEIMATDRRNKVWTKEGSNIMVYDNTEWVAWMDDDMKAKLAEFYDSYNFLGTTDWAIDLQEWVDGSGSITDDTEDELIYEELSPCTASFSTLKQLEDRKGSIPSHCLEQYIVDVQIAVFGGALDKYKKLIDDAYDKKFSIWEGYIKEQIPGQIKNFMATDKVDKYFKCGEMKTVVCCNTCQNAWCGTNCERFTGCKNGKQMVPRDKCPKVEFDPTGFGGGHPNTTFTLNDRNGFFKDILETWGIEEEWIRFDKRQMSLANGCQYAGRDVNDCIAWNSIFFHDFPTMDRDKTKMHNPKDIIVKALPGTQELLERYRDMKTFAEFEDDIEMSDLTNAGSLPAFAVEEAVAQMEKIVEEAKEIEKKRREEFILNMIMGFLFFIPFIGPTGGGAIATGVRTLLRLIEVGAEVGLAVYSIVDDPDNAFMTVFSTLLGAGFSRGKFRDAANSRRGMSSGEYNSLEMYKMRTRDDELGQGLGRVLLDFFNVVEIVA
;
A
#
# COMPACT_ATOMS: atom_id res chain seq x y z
N MET A 1 31.91 -3.22 6.01
CA MET A 1 32.56 -4.03 7.05
C MET A 1 31.99 -5.43 6.95
N ASP A 2 32.84 -6.45 6.95
CA ASP A 2 32.37 -7.84 7.01
C ASP A 2 32.17 -8.28 8.46
N ALA A 3 31.22 -9.18 8.70
CA ALA A 3 31.01 -9.75 10.03
C ALA A 3 32.26 -10.48 10.56
N SER A 4 33.16 -10.97 9.68
CA SER A 4 34.44 -11.59 10.06
C SER A 4 35.44 -10.60 10.68
N GLN A 5 35.23 -9.29 10.47
CA GLN A 5 36.11 -8.23 10.98
C GLN A 5 35.64 -7.69 12.35
N ILE A 6 34.54 -8.21 12.88
CA ILE A 6 34.02 -7.80 14.20
C ILE A 6 35.03 -8.18 15.29
N ASN A 7 35.50 -7.19 16.04
CA ASN A 7 36.31 -7.41 17.23
C ASN A 7 35.44 -7.99 18.36
N THR A 8 35.42 -9.32 18.48
CA THR A 8 34.58 -10.02 19.46
C THR A 8 35.00 -9.79 20.91
N ASP A 9 36.20 -9.27 21.18
CA ASP A 9 36.63 -8.90 22.54
C ASP A 9 35.91 -7.64 23.07
N ALA A 10 35.37 -6.81 22.17
CA ALA A 10 34.66 -5.58 22.53
C ALA A 10 33.17 -5.81 22.87
N TYR A 11 32.61 -6.97 22.50
CA TYR A 11 31.18 -7.23 22.60
C TYR A 11 30.90 -8.51 23.40
N THR A 12 29.72 -8.56 24.02
CA THR A 12 29.23 -9.80 24.67
C THR A 12 28.19 -10.52 23.81
N HIS A 13 27.44 -9.76 23.02
CA HIS A 13 26.40 -10.20 22.10
C HIS A 13 26.57 -9.47 20.78
N VAL A 14 26.32 -10.16 19.67
CA VAL A 14 26.24 -9.58 18.34
C VAL A 14 24.88 -9.95 17.77
N HIS A 15 24.14 -8.95 17.30
CA HIS A 15 22.81 -9.09 16.71
C HIS A 15 22.95 -9.00 15.20
N PHE A 16 22.50 -10.03 14.47
CA PHE A 16 22.49 -10.03 13.01
C PHE A 16 21.14 -9.53 12.50
N ALA A 17 21.14 -8.35 11.91
CA ALA A 17 19.98 -7.63 11.42
C ALA A 17 20.10 -7.43 9.89
N PHE A 18 19.13 -7.81 9.05
CA PHE A 18 17.91 -8.57 9.34
C PHE A 18 17.70 -9.65 8.26
N PRO A 19 17.48 -10.92 8.64
CA PRO A 19 16.86 -11.90 7.76
C PRO A 19 15.40 -11.53 7.43
N ASN A 20 14.92 -11.99 6.28
CA ASN A 20 13.54 -11.77 5.85
C ASN A 20 12.56 -12.72 6.57
N VAL A 21 11.30 -12.30 6.71
CA VAL A 21 10.20 -13.15 7.17
C VAL A 21 9.11 -13.20 6.11
N THR A 22 8.80 -14.38 5.61
CA THR A 22 7.81 -14.57 4.54
C THR A 22 6.39 -14.33 5.04
N ARG A 23 5.54 -13.72 4.21
CA ARG A 23 4.12 -13.50 4.55
C ARG A 23 3.32 -14.79 4.46
N GLY A 24 2.43 -15.00 5.42
CA GLY A 24 1.44 -16.08 5.42
C GLY A 24 1.90 -17.36 6.11
N ASP A 25 3.13 -17.81 5.84
CA ASP A 25 3.74 -18.95 6.51
C ASP A 25 4.80 -18.56 7.55
N PHE A 26 5.29 -17.32 7.56
CA PHE A 26 6.22 -16.77 8.57
C PHE A 26 7.54 -17.56 8.68
N ARG A 27 8.08 -18.03 7.55
CA ARG A 27 9.40 -18.65 7.50
C ARG A 27 10.48 -17.57 7.47
N ILE A 28 11.61 -17.85 8.11
CA ILE A 28 12.76 -16.95 8.10
C ILE A 28 13.67 -17.41 6.97
N GLU A 29 14.01 -16.49 6.07
CA GLU A 29 14.82 -16.77 4.89
C GLU A 29 15.87 -15.68 4.70
N ILE A 30 17.06 -16.09 4.23
CA ILE A 30 18.13 -15.20 3.79
C ILE A 30 18.39 -15.56 2.34
N THR A 31 17.81 -14.78 1.42
CA THR A 31 17.84 -15.06 -0.02
C THR A 31 18.86 -14.21 -0.77
N ASP A 32 19.22 -13.06 -0.20
CA ASP A 32 20.26 -12.19 -0.74
C ASP A 32 21.64 -12.87 -0.54
N PRO A 33 22.42 -13.10 -1.60
CA PRO A 33 23.73 -13.76 -1.50
C PRO A 33 24.73 -13.01 -0.62
N LEU A 34 24.73 -11.67 -0.63
CA LEU A 34 25.63 -10.86 0.20
C LEU A 34 25.24 -10.98 1.67
N VAL A 35 23.95 -10.91 1.98
CA VAL A 35 23.47 -11.11 3.36
C VAL A 35 23.73 -12.55 3.83
N GLN A 36 23.58 -13.53 2.94
CA GLN A 36 23.87 -14.93 3.25
C GLN A 36 25.35 -15.13 3.59
N GLU A 37 26.25 -14.54 2.80
CA GLU A 37 27.69 -14.57 3.09
C GLU A 37 28.00 -13.97 4.47
N GLN A 38 27.48 -12.77 4.74
CA GLN A 38 27.69 -12.13 6.04
C GLN A 38 27.09 -12.95 7.20
N PHE A 39 25.97 -13.64 6.97
CA PHE A 39 25.39 -14.54 7.96
C PHE A 39 26.28 -15.78 8.22
N GLU A 40 26.96 -16.32 7.20
CA GLU A 40 27.95 -17.38 7.38
C GLU A 40 29.16 -16.91 8.19
N TYR A 41 29.63 -15.68 7.99
CA TYR A 41 30.68 -15.08 8.82
C TYR A 41 30.21 -14.84 10.25
N PHE A 42 29.02 -14.28 10.43
CA PHE A 42 28.39 -14.08 11.74
C PHE A 42 28.29 -15.38 12.54
N LYS A 43 27.86 -16.48 11.91
CA LYS A 43 27.78 -17.80 12.58
C LYS A 43 29.13 -18.32 13.08
N LYS A 44 30.23 -17.92 12.44
CA LYS A 44 31.60 -18.32 12.81
C LYS A 44 32.18 -17.47 13.94
N LEU A 45 31.53 -16.39 14.37
CA LEU A 45 32.00 -15.60 15.50
C LEU A 45 32.10 -16.45 16.78
N GLU A 46 33.23 -16.29 17.47
CA GLU A 46 33.56 -16.95 18.74
C GLU A 46 33.66 -15.92 19.87
N GLY A 47 33.50 -16.36 21.12
CA GLY A 47 33.57 -15.49 22.29
C GLY A 47 32.32 -14.64 22.57
N VAL A 48 31.43 -14.51 21.59
CA VAL A 48 30.18 -13.72 21.68
C VAL A 48 28.92 -14.57 21.56
N LYS A 49 27.82 -14.05 22.09
CA LYS A 49 26.46 -14.58 21.87
C LYS A 49 25.90 -14.11 20.54
N LYS A 50 25.41 -15.04 19.73
CA LYS A 50 24.88 -14.78 18.38
C LYS A 50 23.36 -14.68 18.40
N ILE A 51 22.83 -13.47 18.28
CA ILE A 51 21.39 -13.21 18.26
C ILE A 51 20.97 -12.89 16.82
N VAL A 52 19.88 -13.46 16.33
CA VAL A 52 19.26 -12.96 15.09
C VAL A 52 18.22 -11.91 15.43
N SER A 53 18.21 -10.81 14.69
CA SER A 53 17.15 -9.80 14.75
C SER A 53 16.21 -9.96 13.56
N LEU A 54 14.90 -9.93 13.78
CA LEU A 54 13.87 -9.96 12.73
C LEU A 54 13.00 -8.71 12.80
N GLY A 55 12.81 -8.01 11.68
CA GLY A 55 12.00 -6.80 11.62
C GLY A 55 12.82 -5.58 11.20
N GLY A 56 12.88 -4.58 12.07
CA GLY A 56 13.46 -3.26 11.78
C GLY A 56 12.45 -2.30 11.16
N TRP A 57 12.86 -1.03 11.03
CA TRP A 57 12.03 0.05 10.52
C TRP A 57 11.42 -0.26 9.16
N ASP A 58 12.22 -0.55 8.14
CA ASP A 58 11.72 -0.78 6.77
C ASP A 58 10.76 -1.97 6.68
N PHE A 59 11.06 -3.06 7.39
CA PHE A 59 10.18 -4.22 7.44
C PHE A 59 8.85 -3.93 8.15
N SER A 60 8.87 -3.04 9.16
CA SER A 60 7.71 -2.77 10.00
C SER A 60 6.85 -1.60 9.52
N ALA A 61 7.43 -0.66 8.77
CA ALA A 61 6.85 0.64 8.44
C ALA A 61 6.57 0.84 6.93
N LEU A 62 7.07 -0.02 6.03
CA LEU A 62 6.85 0.15 4.59
C LEU A 62 5.59 -0.56 4.06
N PRO A 63 4.87 0.02 3.07
CA PRO A 63 3.61 -0.52 2.53
C PRO A 63 3.60 -1.95 1.96
N GLY A 64 4.74 -2.65 1.84
CA GLY A 64 4.83 -4.05 1.38
C GLY A 64 4.98 -5.10 2.49
N THR A 65 5.51 -4.71 3.65
CA THR A 65 6.00 -5.63 4.70
C THR A 65 5.34 -5.40 6.05
N TYR A 66 4.78 -4.20 6.30
CA TYR A 66 4.22 -3.78 7.59
C TYR A 66 3.18 -4.75 8.20
N MET A 67 2.46 -5.51 7.35
CA MET A 67 1.42 -6.43 7.81
C MET A 67 1.98 -7.76 8.34
N ILE A 68 3.24 -8.11 8.04
CA ILE A 68 3.78 -9.45 8.30
C ILE A 68 3.89 -9.70 9.80
N LEU A 69 4.52 -8.79 10.56
CA LEU A 69 4.60 -8.92 12.02
C LEU A 69 3.25 -8.71 12.71
N ARG A 70 2.38 -7.86 12.12
CA ARG A 70 0.97 -7.70 12.57
C ARG A 70 0.22 -9.02 12.51
N GLU A 71 0.34 -9.74 11.40
CA GLU A 71 -0.27 -11.04 11.16
C GLU A 71 0.39 -12.14 12.02
N ALA A 72 1.73 -12.16 12.12
CA ALA A 72 2.49 -13.16 12.86
C ALA A 72 2.14 -13.20 14.36
N ALA A 73 1.92 -12.03 14.97
CA ALA A 73 1.57 -11.91 16.38
C ALA A 73 0.13 -12.37 16.71
N GLN A 74 -0.75 -12.45 15.71
CA GLN A 74 -2.17 -12.77 15.93
C GLN A 74 -2.37 -14.16 16.55
N PRO A 75 -3.41 -14.35 17.39
CA PRO A 75 -3.70 -15.65 17.98
C PRO A 75 -3.78 -16.82 16.99
N ALA A 76 -4.30 -16.59 15.78
CA ALA A 76 -4.43 -17.62 14.74
C ALA A 76 -3.09 -18.07 14.14
N ASN A 77 -2.07 -17.22 14.17
CA ASN A 77 -0.79 -17.42 13.48
C ASN A 77 0.40 -17.63 14.43
N ARG A 78 0.21 -17.32 15.72
CA ARG A 78 1.27 -17.33 16.74
C ARG A 78 2.03 -18.64 16.79
N ASP A 79 1.34 -19.78 16.75
CA ASP A 79 2.00 -21.09 16.86
C ASP A 79 2.81 -21.45 15.61
N VAL A 80 2.41 -20.98 14.43
CA VAL A 80 3.22 -21.17 13.20
C VAL A 80 4.46 -20.28 13.27
N SER A 81 4.28 -19.00 13.58
CA SER A 81 5.38 -18.02 13.70
C SER A 81 6.41 -18.47 14.74
N LYS A 82 5.95 -18.84 15.94
CA LYS A 82 6.78 -19.38 17.02
C LYS A 82 7.60 -20.58 16.56
N ARG A 83 6.97 -21.57 15.93
CA ARG A 83 7.67 -22.79 15.47
C ARG A 83 8.76 -22.47 14.45
N ASN A 84 8.49 -21.58 13.49
CA ASN A 84 9.47 -21.24 12.47
C ASN A 84 10.65 -20.45 13.02
N ILE A 85 10.39 -19.49 13.92
CA ILE A 85 11.43 -18.74 14.63
C ILE A 85 12.34 -19.70 15.40
N ILE A 86 11.75 -20.60 16.20
CA ILE A 86 12.51 -21.59 16.97
C ILE A 86 13.28 -22.54 16.04
N SER A 87 12.67 -22.97 14.93
CA SER A 87 13.33 -23.82 13.94
C SER A 87 14.59 -23.15 13.39
N PHE A 88 14.49 -21.88 12.97
CA PHE A 88 15.61 -21.13 12.41
C PHE A 88 16.75 -20.93 13.41
N ILE A 89 16.44 -20.54 14.66
CA ILE A 89 17.44 -20.37 15.74
C ILE A 89 18.17 -21.69 16.00
N ASN A 90 17.45 -22.82 16.01
CA ASN A 90 18.04 -24.13 16.26
C ASN A 90 18.86 -24.64 15.07
N GLU A 91 18.36 -24.47 13.84
CA GLU A 91 19.02 -24.88 12.61
C GLU A 91 20.39 -24.21 12.45
N HIS A 92 20.49 -22.93 12.80
CA HIS A 92 21.73 -22.16 12.70
C HIS A 92 22.52 -22.07 14.01
N ASN A 93 22.09 -22.80 15.05
CA ASN A 93 22.72 -22.82 16.37
C ASN A 93 22.96 -21.41 16.97
N LEU A 94 21.99 -20.52 16.80
CA LEU A 94 22.04 -19.15 17.33
C LEU A 94 21.70 -19.13 18.82
N ASP A 95 22.22 -18.17 19.58
CA ASP A 95 21.99 -18.05 21.02
C ASP A 95 20.64 -17.39 21.39
N GLY A 96 19.93 -16.80 20.43
CA GLY A 96 18.64 -16.17 20.71
C GLY A 96 18.03 -15.42 19.54
N ILE A 97 16.92 -14.74 19.83
CA ILE A 97 16.13 -13.93 18.91
C ILE A 97 15.81 -12.57 19.52
N ASP A 98 15.99 -11.55 18.71
CA ASP A 98 15.43 -10.22 18.85
C ASP A 98 14.32 -10.03 17.81
N LEU A 99 13.10 -9.73 18.24
CA LEU A 99 12.02 -9.44 17.30
C LEU A 99 11.79 -7.93 17.32
N GLU A 100 12.24 -7.22 16.31
CA GLU A 100 12.24 -5.76 16.27
C GLU A 100 11.03 -5.24 15.47
N TRP A 101 9.82 -5.31 16.07
CA TRP A 101 8.62 -4.76 15.44
C TRP A 101 8.47 -3.27 15.75
N GLU A 102 8.54 -2.44 14.70
CA GLU A 102 8.44 -0.97 14.79
C GLU A 102 7.15 -0.37 14.15
N TYR A 103 6.07 -0.11 14.89
CA TYR A 103 5.81 -0.50 16.27
C TYR A 103 4.41 -1.12 16.42
N PRO A 104 4.22 -2.13 17.28
CA PRO A 104 2.91 -2.68 17.60
C PRO A 104 2.00 -1.61 18.18
N GLY A 105 0.80 -1.47 17.60
CA GLY A 105 -0.18 -0.47 18.02
C GLY A 105 0.18 0.98 17.66
N ALA A 106 1.11 1.20 16.71
CA ALA A 106 1.41 2.54 16.19
C ALA A 106 0.22 3.10 15.39
N PRO A 107 -0.28 4.31 15.70
CA PRO A 107 -1.50 4.83 15.10
C PRO A 107 -1.29 5.64 13.81
N ASP A 108 -0.07 6.09 13.55
CA ASP A 108 0.19 7.24 12.67
C ASP A 108 1.49 7.13 11.85
N ILE A 109 2.01 5.92 11.64
CA ILE A 109 3.10 5.72 10.68
C ILE A 109 2.57 6.08 9.28
N PRO A 110 3.21 7.01 8.56
CA PRO A 110 2.75 7.45 7.24
C PRO A 110 2.63 6.29 6.26
N ASP A 111 1.69 6.42 5.31
CA ASP A 111 1.52 5.52 4.16
C ASP A 111 1.11 4.07 4.51
N ILE A 112 0.92 3.74 5.80
CA ILE A 112 0.33 2.48 6.26
C ILE A 112 -0.88 2.72 7.21
N PRO A 113 -1.84 1.78 7.31
CA PRO A 113 -2.97 1.92 8.23
C PRO A 113 -2.54 1.92 9.71
N SER A 114 -3.26 2.67 10.55
CA SER A 114 -3.17 2.59 12.02
C SER A 114 -3.22 1.14 12.48
N ASP A 115 -2.37 0.78 13.42
CA ASP A 115 -2.41 -0.54 14.06
C ASP A 115 -3.31 -0.55 15.29
N ASP A 116 -3.87 -1.71 15.64
CA ASP A 116 -4.69 -1.87 16.84
C ASP A 116 -3.79 -1.97 18.09
N PRO A 117 -3.97 -1.15 19.14
CA PRO A 117 -3.19 -1.24 20.38
C PRO A 117 -3.18 -2.63 21.04
N ILE A 118 -4.19 -3.48 20.79
CA ILE A 118 -4.19 -4.87 21.27
C ILE A 118 -2.98 -5.66 20.76
N ASN A 119 -2.38 -5.23 19.65
CA ASN A 119 -1.25 -5.91 19.05
C ASN A 119 0.01 -5.86 19.91
N GLY A 120 0.19 -4.87 20.78
CA GLY A 120 1.25 -4.90 21.79
C GLY A 120 1.13 -6.10 22.75
N VAL A 121 -0.10 -6.48 23.11
CA VAL A 121 -0.36 -7.67 23.93
C VAL A 121 -0.18 -8.96 23.11
N ASN A 122 -0.60 -8.98 21.85
CA ASN A 122 -0.40 -10.14 20.97
C ASN A 122 1.07 -10.41 20.70
N TYR A 123 1.85 -9.35 20.50
CA TYR A 123 3.29 -9.38 20.33
C TYR A 123 4.00 -9.91 21.59
N TYR A 124 3.64 -9.40 22.78
CA TYR A 124 4.08 -10.00 24.05
C TYR A 124 3.77 -11.50 24.13
N ARG A 125 2.55 -11.92 23.76
CA ARG A 125 2.16 -13.33 23.82
C ARG A 125 2.96 -14.21 22.86
N LEU A 126 3.34 -13.71 21.69
CA LEU A 126 4.23 -14.41 20.76
C LEU A 126 5.60 -14.61 21.41
N LEU A 127 6.25 -13.53 21.86
CA LEU A 127 7.57 -13.58 22.51
C LEU A 127 7.57 -14.47 23.76
N ALA A 128 6.57 -14.32 24.63
CA ALA A 128 6.44 -15.13 25.83
C ALA A 128 6.25 -16.62 25.50
N SER A 129 5.54 -16.95 24.41
CA SER A 129 5.41 -18.35 23.96
C SER A 129 6.70 -18.93 23.43
N ILE A 130 7.52 -18.14 22.72
CA ILE A 130 8.86 -18.56 22.29
C ILE A 130 9.72 -18.79 23.53
N LYS A 131 9.74 -17.84 24.46
CA LYS A 131 10.53 -17.94 25.71
C LYS A 131 10.15 -19.14 26.57
N ALA A 132 8.86 -19.45 26.66
CA ALA A 132 8.38 -20.63 27.38
C ALA A 132 8.89 -21.95 26.77
N GLU A 133 9.08 -21.99 25.44
CA GLU A 133 9.51 -23.18 24.71
C GLU A 133 11.04 -23.35 24.71
N VAL A 134 11.80 -22.26 24.52
CA VAL A 134 13.28 -22.31 24.51
C VAL A 134 13.89 -22.26 25.92
N GLY A 135 13.14 -21.81 26.92
CA GLY A 135 13.56 -21.73 28.31
C GLY A 135 14.82 -20.87 28.51
N SER A 136 15.77 -21.35 29.31
CA SER A 136 17.06 -20.68 29.55
C SER A 136 18.13 -21.03 28.51
N SER A 137 17.81 -21.86 27.52
CA SER A 137 18.80 -22.30 26.52
C SER A 137 19.09 -21.25 25.45
N LYS A 138 18.14 -20.35 25.22
CA LYS A 138 18.21 -19.26 24.23
C LYS A 138 17.64 -17.97 24.83
N SER A 139 18.13 -16.84 24.38
CA SER A 139 17.62 -15.51 24.72
C SER A 139 16.44 -15.13 23.82
N VAL A 140 15.43 -14.48 24.37
CA VAL A 140 14.29 -13.90 23.67
C VAL A 140 14.12 -12.48 24.16
N LEU A 141 14.19 -11.53 23.23
CA LEU A 141 14.15 -10.11 23.53
C LEU A 141 13.43 -9.32 22.42
N PHE A 142 13.40 -8.00 22.57
CA PHE A 142 12.78 -7.07 21.66
C PHE A 142 13.45 -5.70 21.73
N ALA A 143 13.38 -4.96 20.62
CA ALA A 143 13.63 -3.52 20.59
C ALA A 143 12.40 -2.70 21.02
N ALA A 144 12.62 -1.68 21.84
CA ALA A 144 11.58 -0.78 22.35
C ALA A 144 11.91 0.69 22.00
N PRO A 145 10.91 1.49 21.56
CA PRO A 145 11.13 2.89 21.21
C PRO A 145 11.25 3.78 22.46
N ALA A 146 12.15 4.78 22.42
CA ALA A 146 12.27 5.78 23.47
C ALA A 146 11.08 6.76 23.55
N SER A 147 10.31 6.90 22.47
CA SER A 147 9.13 7.76 22.43
C SER A 147 7.95 7.14 23.20
N TYR A 148 7.38 7.90 24.14
CA TYR A 148 6.13 7.53 24.83
C TYR A 148 4.99 7.19 23.85
N TRP A 149 4.89 7.94 22.75
CA TRP A 149 3.81 7.81 21.78
C TRP A 149 3.73 6.41 21.17
N TYR A 150 4.89 5.78 20.93
CA TYR A 150 5.00 4.42 20.40
C TYR A 150 5.15 3.37 21.51
N LEU A 151 5.82 3.69 22.62
CA LEU A 151 6.02 2.75 23.73
C LEU A 151 4.71 2.38 24.45
N ARG A 152 3.71 3.27 24.49
CA ARG A 152 2.47 3.10 25.29
C ARG A 152 1.66 1.83 25.01
N SER A 153 1.82 1.23 23.83
CA SER A 153 1.13 -0.01 23.45
C SER A 153 1.84 -1.27 23.97
N PHE A 154 3.11 -1.18 24.38
CA PHE A 154 3.90 -2.30 24.87
C PHE A 154 3.55 -2.60 26.34
N PRO A 155 3.17 -3.85 26.69
CA PRO A 155 2.98 -4.25 28.08
C PRO A 155 4.35 -4.48 28.78
N ILE A 156 5.12 -3.40 28.96
CA ILE A 156 6.53 -3.43 29.40
C ILE A 156 6.73 -4.22 30.69
N LYS A 157 5.86 -4.06 31.70
CA LYS A 157 5.95 -4.82 32.95
C LYS A 157 5.92 -6.33 32.71
N GLN A 158 5.02 -6.81 31.85
CA GLN A 158 4.90 -8.23 31.52
C GLN A 158 6.08 -8.71 30.68
N MET A 159 6.48 -7.92 29.68
CA MET A 159 7.62 -8.23 28.80
C MET A 159 8.92 -8.32 29.60
N ALA A 160 9.24 -7.33 30.44
CA ALA A 160 10.45 -7.32 31.27
C ALA A 160 10.51 -8.50 32.27
N ALA A 161 9.35 -8.96 32.74
CA ALA A 161 9.26 -10.10 33.66
C ALA A 161 9.43 -11.45 32.93
N ALA A 162 8.96 -11.56 31.69
CA ALA A 162 8.97 -12.81 30.93
C ALA A 162 10.24 -13.01 30.09
N LEU A 163 10.83 -11.93 29.57
CA LEU A 163 11.89 -11.94 28.55
C LEU A 163 13.28 -11.66 29.16
N ASP A 164 14.34 -11.86 28.38
CA ASP A 164 15.72 -11.82 28.89
C ASP A 164 16.20 -10.40 29.16
N TYR A 165 16.09 -9.50 28.18
CA TYR A 165 16.37 -8.07 28.28
C TYR A 165 15.63 -7.27 27.20
N ILE A 166 15.75 -5.94 27.27
CA ILE A 166 15.12 -4.98 26.36
C ILE A 166 16.24 -4.18 25.69
N VAL A 167 16.25 -4.17 24.36
CA VAL A 167 17.07 -3.25 23.56
C VAL A 167 16.29 -1.94 23.51
N PHE A 168 16.74 -0.90 24.23
CA PHE A 168 16.00 0.36 24.32
C PHE A 168 16.64 1.41 23.41
N MET A 169 15.95 1.75 22.33
CA MET A 169 16.44 2.60 21.25
C MET A 169 16.42 4.07 21.66
N THR A 170 17.39 4.46 22.51
CA THR A 170 17.60 5.84 23.01
C THR A 170 18.50 6.65 22.08
N TYR A 171 18.25 6.50 20.79
CA TYR A 171 18.76 7.29 19.68
C TYR A 171 17.56 7.64 18.78
N ASP A 172 17.76 8.46 17.76
CA ASP A 172 16.66 8.97 16.91
C ASP A 172 15.58 9.72 17.69
N LEU A 173 16.00 10.40 18.76
CA LEU A 173 15.12 11.25 19.56
C LEU A 173 14.64 12.48 18.77
N HIS A 174 15.45 12.90 17.81
CA HIS A 174 15.20 14.04 16.91
C HIS A 174 15.75 13.74 15.51
N GLY A 175 15.07 14.26 14.49
CA GLY A 175 15.45 14.04 13.09
C GLY A 175 14.66 14.90 12.13
N GLN A 176 14.86 14.68 10.83
CA GLN A 176 14.19 15.47 9.78
C GLN A 176 12.66 15.43 9.89
N TRP A 177 12.12 14.30 10.34
CA TRP A 177 10.69 14.06 10.54
C TRP A 177 10.03 15.01 11.56
N ASP A 178 10.82 15.74 12.37
CA ASP A 178 10.28 16.72 13.31
C ASP A 178 9.70 17.96 12.61
N ALA A 179 10.10 18.23 11.35
CA ALA A 179 9.64 19.41 10.62
C ALA A 179 8.10 19.46 10.52
N GLY A 180 7.52 20.61 10.88
CA GLY A 180 6.08 20.82 10.88
C GLY A 180 5.35 20.27 12.11
N ASN A 181 6.04 19.56 13.03
CA ASN A 181 5.43 19.03 14.24
C ASN A 181 5.77 19.88 15.47
N LYS A 182 4.77 20.60 16.00
CA LYS A 182 4.95 21.45 17.19
C LYS A 182 5.16 20.69 18.50
N TRP A 183 5.00 19.37 18.50
CA TRP A 183 5.04 18.52 19.69
C TRP A 183 6.36 17.78 19.89
N THR A 184 7.23 17.77 18.88
CA THR A 184 8.51 17.04 18.92
C THR A 184 9.56 17.75 19.75
N SER A 185 9.58 19.09 19.68
CA SER A 185 10.63 19.90 20.28
C SER A 185 10.05 21.04 21.12
N PRO A 186 10.18 20.99 22.47
CA PRO A 186 9.77 22.09 23.34
C PRO A 186 10.41 23.43 22.90
N GLY A 187 9.59 24.47 22.78
CA GLY A 187 10.05 25.79 22.34
C GLY A 187 10.31 25.92 20.84
N CYS A 188 10.00 24.90 20.03
CA CYS A 188 10.12 24.94 18.58
C CYS A 188 8.75 24.74 17.89
N PRO A 189 7.94 25.80 17.68
CA PRO A 189 6.60 25.67 17.15
C PRO A 189 6.51 25.03 15.75
N THR A 190 7.58 25.15 14.96
CA THR A 190 7.70 24.61 13.60
C THR A 190 8.38 23.25 13.58
N GLY A 191 8.83 22.72 14.72
CA GLY A 191 9.49 21.42 14.86
C GLY A 191 10.88 21.30 14.21
N ASN A 192 11.25 22.20 13.31
CA ASN A 192 12.51 22.15 12.54
C ASN A 192 13.70 22.83 13.23
N CYS A 193 13.85 22.67 14.54
CA CYS A 193 14.98 23.21 15.28
C CYS A 193 16.14 22.22 15.32
N LEU A 194 17.38 22.72 15.39
CA LEU A 194 18.58 21.88 15.51
C LEU A 194 18.61 21.18 16.87
N ARG A 195 18.30 19.88 16.90
CA ARG A 195 18.26 19.06 18.12
C ARG A 195 19.09 17.81 17.94
N SER A 196 19.76 17.39 19.02
CA SER A 196 20.57 16.17 18.98
C SER A 196 19.67 14.94 19.08
N HIS A 197 19.87 13.97 18.20
CA HIS A 197 19.15 12.69 18.24
C HIS A 197 19.58 11.77 19.38
N VAL A 198 20.63 12.14 20.13
CA VAL A 198 21.22 11.39 21.25
C VAL A 198 21.34 12.28 22.49
N ASN A 199 20.40 13.22 22.66
CA ASN A 199 20.38 14.15 23.79
C ASN A 199 20.26 13.39 25.13
N GLU A 200 21.20 13.61 26.05
CA GLU A 200 21.26 12.93 27.36
C GLU A 200 20.05 13.24 28.26
N THR A 201 19.49 14.45 28.17
CA THR A 201 18.30 14.84 28.94
C THR A 201 17.09 14.02 28.49
N ASP A 202 16.86 13.94 27.18
CA ASP A 202 15.76 13.17 26.60
C ASP A 202 15.94 11.66 26.82
N THR A 203 17.18 11.16 26.75
CA THR A 203 17.53 9.79 27.12
C THR A 203 17.19 9.50 28.59
N LYS A 204 17.52 10.39 29.53
CA LYS A 204 17.16 10.22 30.95
C LYS A 204 15.65 10.19 31.17
N ASP A 205 14.89 10.99 30.43
CA ASP A 205 13.43 10.98 30.49
C ASP A 205 12.86 9.65 29.97
N ALA A 206 13.40 9.14 28.86
CA ALA A 206 13.05 7.83 28.32
C ALA A 206 13.39 6.69 29.31
N LEU A 207 14.56 6.73 29.94
CA LEU A 207 14.97 5.76 30.96
C LEU A 207 14.06 5.82 32.21
N SER A 208 13.64 7.01 32.62
CA SER A 208 12.66 7.18 33.70
C SER A 208 11.30 6.58 33.32
N MET A 209 10.88 6.77 32.06
CA MET A 209 9.62 6.25 31.56
C MET A 209 9.59 4.72 31.56
N ILE A 210 10.59 4.06 30.96
CA ILE A 210 10.58 2.59 30.84
C ILE A 210 10.68 1.89 32.21
N THR A 211 11.45 2.47 33.14
CA THR A 211 11.54 1.94 34.51
C THR A 211 10.25 2.13 35.29
N LYS A 212 9.57 3.28 35.16
CA LYS A 212 8.22 3.50 35.73
C LYS A 212 7.15 2.61 35.09
N ALA A 213 7.33 2.19 33.83
CA ALA A 213 6.48 1.22 33.16
C ALA A 213 6.65 -0.22 33.71
N GLY A 214 7.65 -0.45 34.58
CA GLY A 214 7.83 -1.69 35.33
C GLY A 214 9.01 -2.55 34.90
N ALA A 215 9.86 -2.06 33.98
CA ALA A 215 11.14 -2.71 33.69
C ALA A 215 12.15 -2.42 34.80
N ALA A 216 12.80 -3.47 35.33
CA ALA A 216 13.95 -3.27 36.20
C ALA A 216 15.14 -2.74 35.37
N SER A 217 15.95 -1.82 35.91
CA SER A 217 17.08 -1.25 35.16
C SER A 217 18.02 -2.31 34.60
N ASN A 218 18.28 -3.38 35.37
CA ASN A 218 19.14 -4.50 34.96
C ASN A 218 18.51 -5.44 33.92
N LYS A 219 17.39 -5.04 33.31
CA LYS A 219 16.78 -5.67 32.13
C LYS A 219 16.89 -4.80 30.88
N VAL A 220 17.43 -3.59 30.98
CA VAL A 220 17.42 -2.61 29.88
C VAL A 220 18.84 -2.36 29.41
N LEU A 221 19.10 -2.63 28.12
CA LEU A 221 20.28 -2.18 27.40
C LEU A 221 19.97 -0.80 26.82
N VAL A 222 20.79 0.19 27.17
CA VAL A 222 20.62 1.58 26.72
C VAL A 222 21.27 1.77 25.36
N GLY A 223 20.52 2.28 24.39
CA GLY A 223 21.01 2.53 23.03
C GLY A 223 22.04 3.65 22.97
N VAL A 224 23.14 3.38 22.26
CA VAL A 224 24.10 4.36 21.75
C VAL A 224 24.17 4.21 20.22
N SER A 225 24.61 5.25 19.51
CA SER A 225 24.67 5.22 18.05
C SER A 225 26.10 5.38 17.52
N SER A 226 26.37 4.70 16.41
CA SER A 226 27.57 4.87 15.58
C SER A 226 27.28 5.67 14.31
N TYR A 227 26.23 6.48 14.36
CA TYR A 227 25.86 7.45 13.33
C TYR A 227 25.37 8.73 13.99
N GLY A 228 25.34 9.80 13.20
CA GLY A 228 24.70 11.05 13.54
C GLY A 228 23.47 11.34 12.68
N ARG A 229 22.51 12.08 13.24
CA ARG A 229 21.48 12.76 12.45
C ARG A 229 21.99 14.14 12.03
N SER A 230 21.91 14.42 10.73
CA SER A 230 22.39 15.66 10.13
C SER A 230 21.26 16.55 9.62
N PHE A 231 21.53 17.84 9.58
CA PHE A 231 20.59 18.88 9.17
C PHE A 231 21.29 19.93 8.31
N LYS A 232 20.58 20.40 7.29
CA LYS A 232 20.97 21.62 6.58
C LYS A 232 20.46 22.83 7.33
N MET A 233 21.35 23.61 7.89
CA MET A 233 21.04 24.85 8.58
C MET A 233 20.39 25.85 7.63
N ALA A 234 19.30 26.49 8.07
CA ALA A 234 18.64 27.54 7.31
C ALA A 234 19.49 28.82 7.18
N GLN A 235 20.42 29.03 8.12
CA GLN A 235 21.32 30.17 8.11
C GLN A 235 22.70 29.76 8.65
N ALA A 236 23.74 29.99 7.84
CA ALA A 236 25.13 29.81 8.27
C ALA A 236 25.43 30.63 9.54
N GLY A 237 26.11 30.00 10.51
CA GLY A 237 26.44 30.60 11.80
C GLY A 237 25.31 30.63 12.84
N CYS A 238 24.09 30.23 12.50
CA CYS A 238 23.03 29.98 13.49
C CYS A 238 23.04 28.50 13.89
N ASP A 239 23.88 28.14 14.86
CA ASP A 239 24.16 26.74 15.24
C ASP A 239 23.62 26.34 16.63
N GLY A 240 22.76 27.18 17.22
CA GLY A 240 22.10 26.91 18.50
C GLY A 240 20.79 26.13 18.35
N GLU A 241 20.27 25.63 19.46
CA GLU A 241 19.07 24.75 19.48
C GLU A 241 17.75 25.43 19.08
N THR A 242 17.73 26.76 18.98
CA THR A 242 16.58 27.50 18.44
C THR A 242 16.75 27.86 16.96
N CYS A 243 17.92 27.57 16.39
CA CYS A 243 18.17 27.75 14.98
C CYS A 243 17.49 26.64 14.18
N LEU A 244 17.15 26.96 12.93
CA LEU A 244 16.30 26.13 12.12
C LEU A 244 17.09 25.36 11.07
N PHE A 245 16.58 24.19 10.71
CA PHE A 245 17.00 23.45 9.53
C PHE A 245 15.99 23.58 8.38
N THR A 246 16.45 23.28 7.17
CA THR A 246 15.64 23.31 5.92
C THR A 246 15.11 21.94 5.53
N GLY A 247 14.12 21.90 4.65
CA GLY A 247 13.44 20.68 4.21
C GLY A 247 12.07 20.51 4.86
N ASP A 248 11.39 19.42 4.52
CA ASP A 248 10.11 19.02 5.12
C ASP A 248 10.28 17.72 5.92
N ASN A 249 9.20 17.15 6.45
CA ASN A 249 9.26 15.96 7.30
C ASN A 249 9.66 14.66 6.57
N ARG A 250 9.80 14.69 5.24
CA ARG A 250 10.21 13.55 4.41
C ARG A 250 11.50 13.81 3.64
N ASN A 251 11.81 15.07 3.35
CA ASN A 251 12.92 15.48 2.51
C ASN A 251 13.92 16.33 3.30
N SER A 252 15.05 15.72 3.65
CA SER A 252 16.16 16.44 4.29
C SER A 252 16.94 17.28 3.29
N GLY A 253 17.25 18.51 3.68
CA GLY A 253 18.15 19.37 2.91
C GLY A 253 19.64 19.08 3.16
N ALA A 254 19.96 18.22 4.15
CA ALA A 254 21.34 17.92 4.52
C ALA A 254 22.06 17.16 3.40
N ALA A 255 23.37 17.37 3.28
CA ALA A 255 24.18 16.58 2.36
C ALA A 255 24.17 15.11 2.76
N LYS A 256 24.10 14.22 1.76
CA LYS A 256 24.25 12.78 1.96
C LYS A 256 25.70 12.43 2.32
N GLY A 257 25.88 11.41 3.15
CA GLY A 257 27.16 10.71 3.26
C GLY A 257 27.52 10.01 1.95
N ARG A 258 28.82 9.79 1.70
CA ARG A 258 29.28 9.13 0.46
C ARG A 258 29.03 7.62 0.43
N CYS A 259 28.85 6.99 1.59
CA CYS A 259 28.62 5.56 1.74
C CYS A 259 27.23 5.28 2.31
N THR A 260 26.78 6.07 3.29
CA THR A 260 25.41 5.93 3.81
C THR A 260 24.34 6.41 2.82
N ASP A 261 24.71 7.25 1.84
CA ASP A 261 23.89 7.79 0.75
C ASP A 261 22.47 8.27 1.16
N THR A 262 22.31 8.71 2.41
CA THR A 262 21.02 9.08 2.97
C THR A 262 21.08 10.50 3.53
N ALA A 263 20.21 11.39 3.05
CA ALA A 263 20.20 12.78 3.51
C ALA A 263 19.67 12.84 4.95
N GLY A 264 20.40 13.50 5.84
CA GLY A 264 20.05 13.58 7.27
C GLY A 264 20.56 12.43 8.14
N TYR A 265 21.37 11.53 7.57
CA TYR A 265 21.99 10.40 8.26
C TYR A 265 23.44 10.25 7.79
N ILE A 266 24.39 10.10 8.71
CA ILE A 266 25.81 10.00 8.37
C ILE A 266 26.54 9.14 9.40
N SER A 267 27.39 8.22 8.95
CA SER A 267 28.07 7.28 9.85
C SER A 267 29.19 7.95 10.66
N ASN A 268 29.58 7.37 11.79
CA ASN A 268 30.75 7.83 12.54
C ASN A 268 32.03 7.77 11.68
N ALA A 269 32.17 6.78 10.80
CA ALA A 269 33.28 6.69 9.85
C ALA A 269 33.36 7.91 8.92
N GLU A 270 32.21 8.33 8.36
CA GLU A 270 32.10 9.50 7.49
C GLU A 270 32.28 10.82 8.25
N ILE A 271 31.74 10.91 9.47
CA ILE A 271 31.96 12.06 10.36
C ILE A 271 33.46 12.19 10.67
N ASN A 272 34.13 11.09 11.01
CA ASN A 272 35.57 11.08 11.30
C ASN A 272 36.41 11.49 10.08
N GLU A 273 36.00 11.08 8.87
CA GLU A 273 36.60 11.54 7.62
C GLU A 273 36.45 13.06 7.44
N ILE A 274 35.25 13.62 7.63
CA ILE A 274 35.03 15.08 7.58
C ILE A 274 35.87 15.78 8.65
N MET A 275 35.89 15.21 9.85
CA MET A 275 36.68 15.69 10.98
C MET A 275 38.20 15.65 10.72
N ALA A 276 38.68 14.93 9.71
CA ALA A 276 40.10 14.93 9.32
C ALA A 276 40.44 16.01 8.28
N THR A 277 39.48 16.80 7.83
CA THR A 277 39.65 17.82 6.77
C THR A 277 39.42 19.25 7.27
N ASP A 278 39.69 20.23 6.39
CA ASP A 278 39.41 21.66 6.63
C ASP A 278 37.92 22.04 6.43
N ARG A 279 37.04 21.06 6.15
CA ARG A 279 35.59 21.28 5.97
C ARG A 279 34.87 21.66 7.26
N ARG A 280 35.47 21.34 8.41
CA ARG A 280 34.91 21.55 9.75
C ARG A 280 34.99 23.02 10.16
N ASN A 281 33.83 23.64 10.39
CA ASN A 281 33.75 25.00 10.91
C ASN A 281 33.86 25.06 12.44
N LYS A 282 33.16 24.15 13.14
CA LYS A 282 33.05 24.17 14.61
C LYS A 282 32.68 22.78 15.13
N VAL A 283 33.26 22.39 16.26
CA VAL A 283 32.92 21.15 16.99
C VAL A 283 32.80 21.46 18.47
N TRP A 284 31.79 20.90 19.14
CA TRP A 284 31.60 21.03 20.58
C TRP A 284 30.81 19.86 21.13
N THR A 285 30.71 19.77 22.46
CA THR A 285 29.84 18.81 23.13
C THR A 285 28.75 19.53 23.91
N LYS A 286 27.56 18.93 23.93
CA LYS A 286 26.43 19.43 24.74
C LYS A 286 25.51 18.25 25.10
N GLU A 287 25.12 18.16 26.37
CA GLU A 287 24.13 17.18 26.87
C GLU A 287 24.35 15.76 26.32
N GLY A 288 25.55 15.20 26.55
CA GLY A 288 25.91 13.85 26.12
C GLY A 288 26.01 13.63 24.61
N SER A 289 26.10 14.70 23.81
CA SER A 289 26.22 14.62 22.36
C SER A 289 27.44 15.41 21.86
N ASN A 290 28.13 14.86 20.87
CA ASN A 290 29.08 15.57 20.02
C ASN A 290 28.31 16.29 18.91
N ILE A 291 28.70 17.52 18.59
CA ILE A 291 28.04 18.34 17.58
C ILE A 291 29.09 19.02 16.71
N MET A 292 28.85 19.05 15.40
CA MET A 292 29.72 19.67 14.40
C MET A 292 28.91 20.49 13.41
N VAL A 293 29.47 21.64 13.04
CA VAL A 293 29.11 22.34 11.81
C VAL A 293 30.25 22.19 10.81
N TYR A 294 29.91 21.79 9.58
CA TYR A 294 30.84 21.67 8.45
C TYR A 294 30.23 22.26 7.18
N ASP A 295 31.08 22.59 6.21
CA ASP A 295 30.71 23.24 4.95
C ASP A 295 29.75 24.45 5.14
N ASN A 296 29.96 25.19 6.23
CA ASN A 296 29.25 26.37 6.73
C ASN A 296 27.79 26.16 7.15
N THR A 297 27.13 25.09 6.68
CA THR A 297 25.67 24.93 6.79
C THR A 297 25.22 23.50 7.07
N GLU A 298 26.13 22.53 7.07
CA GLU A 298 25.79 21.17 7.50
C GLU A 298 26.01 21.07 9.00
N TRP A 299 25.01 20.61 9.72
CA TRP A 299 25.05 20.40 11.16
C TRP A 299 24.83 18.92 11.45
N VAL A 300 25.60 18.32 12.34
CA VAL A 300 25.43 16.92 12.75
C VAL A 300 25.60 16.80 14.25
N ALA A 301 24.75 15.99 14.87
CA ALA A 301 24.92 15.52 16.23
C ALA A 301 25.10 14.00 16.25
N TRP A 302 26.09 13.51 16.98
CA TRP A 302 26.44 12.09 17.08
C TRP A 302 27.06 11.78 18.45
N MET A 303 27.54 10.53 18.62
CA MET A 303 28.34 10.08 19.77
C MET A 303 29.66 9.50 19.26
N ASP A 304 30.80 10.06 19.70
CA ASP A 304 32.11 9.41 19.55
C ASP A 304 32.35 8.37 20.66
N ASP A 305 33.45 7.62 20.56
CA ASP A 305 33.75 6.53 21.50
C ASP A 305 33.99 7.03 22.93
N ASP A 306 34.58 8.22 23.09
CA ASP A 306 34.76 8.86 24.40
C ASP A 306 33.40 9.21 25.04
N MET A 307 32.45 9.73 24.25
CA MET A 307 31.10 10.03 24.71
C MET A 307 30.33 8.76 25.06
N LYS A 308 30.43 7.71 24.24
CA LYS A 308 29.83 6.40 24.52
C LYS A 308 30.38 5.80 25.82
N ALA A 309 31.69 5.82 26.03
CA ALA A 309 32.33 5.31 27.23
C ALA A 309 31.86 6.06 28.49
N LYS A 310 31.82 7.40 28.42
CA LYS A 310 31.34 8.24 29.52
C LYS A 310 29.87 7.96 29.87
N LEU A 311 29.01 7.80 28.87
CA LEU A 311 27.60 7.51 29.11
C LEU A 311 27.38 6.08 29.60
N ALA A 312 28.20 5.12 29.18
CA ALA A 312 28.19 3.77 29.72
C ALA A 312 28.46 3.74 31.23
N GLU A 313 29.42 4.53 31.74
CA GLU A 313 29.66 4.69 33.18
C GLU A 313 28.42 5.26 33.91
N PHE A 314 27.74 6.23 33.28
CA PHE A 314 26.49 6.76 33.83
C PHE A 314 25.41 5.67 33.88
N TYR A 315 25.21 4.90 32.82
CA TYR A 315 24.21 3.83 32.80
C TYR A 315 24.51 2.72 33.83
N ASP A 316 25.77 2.33 33.98
CA ASP A 316 26.22 1.38 35.00
C ASP A 316 25.93 1.88 36.42
N SER A 317 26.14 3.18 36.69
CA SER A 317 25.85 3.77 38.01
C SER A 317 24.36 3.73 38.41
N TYR A 318 23.46 3.56 37.44
CA TYR A 318 22.02 3.37 37.65
C TYR A 318 21.58 1.90 37.51
N ASN A 319 22.55 0.96 37.47
CA ASN A 319 22.34 -0.48 37.39
C ASN A 319 21.54 -0.88 36.14
N PHE A 320 21.73 -0.15 35.02
CA PHE A 320 21.28 -0.62 33.72
C PHE A 320 22.10 -1.83 33.27
N LEU A 321 21.53 -2.68 32.41
CA LEU A 321 22.18 -3.96 32.05
C LEU A 321 23.47 -3.75 31.24
N GLY A 322 23.56 -2.63 30.51
CA GLY A 322 24.67 -2.28 29.65
C GLY A 322 24.20 -1.37 28.51
N THR A 323 24.98 -1.34 27.43
CA THR A 323 24.68 -0.58 26.21
C THR A 323 24.46 -1.49 25.00
N THR A 324 23.75 -0.98 24.00
CA THR A 324 23.62 -1.55 22.66
C THR A 324 24.02 -0.49 21.63
N ASP A 325 24.87 -0.82 20.67
CA ASP A 325 25.39 0.13 19.67
C ASP A 325 24.75 -0.13 18.30
N TRP A 326 24.04 0.87 17.78
CA TRP A 326 23.49 0.86 16.44
C TRP A 326 24.29 1.80 15.51
N ALA A 327 25.07 1.31 14.55
CA ALA A 327 25.49 -0.08 14.38
C ALA A 327 27.00 -0.16 14.16
N ILE A 328 27.57 -1.31 14.51
CA ILE A 328 29.02 -1.55 14.51
C ILE A 328 29.69 -1.28 13.15
N ASP A 329 29.01 -1.54 12.03
CA ASP A 329 29.48 -1.28 10.67
C ASP A 329 29.62 0.20 10.32
N LEU A 330 29.10 1.10 11.16
CA LEU A 330 29.13 2.55 10.95
C LEU A 330 30.27 3.25 11.72
N GLN A 331 30.99 2.51 12.58
CA GLN A 331 31.99 3.08 13.50
C GLN A 331 33.21 3.65 12.77
N GLU A 332 33.81 2.87 11.86
CA GLU A 332 35.06 3.22 11.18
C GLU A 332 35.15 2.62 9.78
N TRP A 333 36.09 3.13 8.99
CA TRP A 333 36.42 2.55 7.70
C TRP A 333 37.25 1.29 7.91
N VAL A 334 36.81 0.18 7.32
CA VAL A 334 37.58 -1.06 7.22
C VAL A 334 37.90 -1.32 5.75
N ASP A 335 39.06 -1.92 5.48
CA ASP A 335 39.61 -2.11 4.14
C ASP A 335 38.94 -3.22 3.32
N GLY A 336 37.84 -3.80 3.84
CA GLY A 336 37.10 -4.90 3.18
C GLY A 336 37.89 -6.21 3.06
N SER A 337 39.11 -6.31 3.60
CA SER A 337 39.98 -7.49 3.47
C SER A 337 39.78 -8.49 4.63
N GLY A 338 38.52 -8.88 4.89
CA GLY A 338 38.21 -9.89 5.91
C GLY A 338 39.09 -11.13 5.77
N SER A 339 39.74 -11.57 6.87
CA SER A 339 40.76 -12.60 6.84
C SER A 339 40.20 -14.02 6.65
N ILE A 340 40.07 -14.48 5.39
CA ILE A 340 40.31 -15.86 4.95
C ILE A 340 40.98 -15.76 3.57
N THR A 341 42.16 -16.40 3.46
CA THR A 341 43.02 -16.55 2.27
C THR A 341 42.47 -16.04 0.94
N ASP A 342 43.09 -14.95 0.51
CA ASP A 342 43.28 -14.51 -0.86
C ASP A 342 43.83 -15.66 -1.72
N ASP A 343 42.93 -16.41 -2.37
CA ASP A 343 43.22 -17.30 -3.51
C ASP A 343 42.34 -16.92 -4.71
N THR A 344 41.76 -15.72 -4.71
CA THR A 344 41.13 -15.11 -5.88
C THR A 344 41.43 -13.62 -5.89
N GLU A 345 42.71 -13.28 -6.10
CA GLU A 345 43.03 -12.06 -6.86
C GLU A 345 42.37 -12.23 -8.23
N ASP A 346 41.20 -11.61 -8.44
CA ASP A 346 40.71 -11.38 -9.78
C ASP A 346 41.65 -10.37 -10.45
N GLU A 347 42.67 -10.90 -11.13
CA GLU A 347 43.27 -10.23 -12.27
C GLU A 347 42.12 -9.78 -13.19
N LEU A 348 42.10 -8.49 -13.53
CA LEU A 348 41.33 -7.97 -14.66
C LEU A 348 41.85 -8.62 -15.95
N ILE A 349 41.39 -9.84 -16.22
CA ILE A 349 41.51 -10.51 -17.50
C ILE A 349 40.38 -9.95 -18.36
N TYR A 350 40.74 -9.21 -19.42
CA TYR A 350 39.83 -9.01 -20.54
C TYR A 350 39.60 -10.37 -21.20
N GLU A 351 38.69 -11.18 -20.64
CA GLU A 351 38.18 -12.37 -21.29
C GLU A 351 37.20 -11.94 -22.39
N GLU A 352 37.40 -12.49 -23.58
CA GLU A 352 36.52 -12.29 -24.72
C GLU A 352 35.13 -12.81 -24.33
N LEU A 353 34.18 -11.90 -24.04
CA LEU A 353 32.84 -12.26 -23.57
C LEU A 353 32.20 -13.26 -24.53
N SER A 354 31.75 -14.39 -23.98
CA SER A 354 31.12 -15.44 -24.79
C SER A 354 29.87 -14.92 -25.51
N PRO A 355 29.61 -15.33 -26.76
CA PRO A 355 28.46 -14.82 -27.50
C PRO A 355 27.14 -15.29 -26.87
N CYS A 356 26.20 -14.35 -26.71
CA CYS A 356 24.87 -14.60 -26.18
C CYS A 356 24.00 -15.33 -27.20
N THR A 357 24.07 -16.67 -27.22
CA THR A 357 23.44 -17.53 -28.25
C THR A 357 22.15 -18.23 -27.81
N ALA A 358 21.80 -18.20 -26.52
CA ALA A 358 20.54 -18.73 -26.04
C ALA A 358 19.35 -17.84 -26.48
N SER A 359 18.15 -18.41 -26.51
CA SER A 359 16.91 -17.70 -26.83
C SER A 359 15.83 -18.08 -25.84
N PHE A 360 15.17 -17.07 -25.31
CA PHE A 360 14.10 -17.19 -24.33
C PHE A 360 12.89 -16.42 -24.83
N SER A 361 11.70 -16.97 -24.61
CA SER A 361 10.43 -16.42 -25.10
C SER A 361 9.40 -16.22 -23.99
N THR A 362 9.73 -16.66 -22.77
CA THR A 362 8.88 -16.53 -21.59
C THR A 362 9.75 -16.31 -20.36
N LEU A 363 9.19 -15.66 -19.35
CA LEU A 363 9.87 -15.40 -18.08
C LEU A 363 10.27 -16.67 -17.34
N LYS A 364 9.39 -17.67 -17.35
CA LYS A 364 9.67 -18.98 -16.74
C LYS A 364 10.91 -19.64 -17.31
N GLN A 365 11.18 -19.49 -18.61
CA GLN A 365 12.38 -20.03 -19.22
C GLN A 365 13.66 -19.32 -18.74
N LEU A 366 13.60 -18.01 -18.45
CA LEU A 366 14.71 -17.27 -17.83
C LEU A 366 14.91 -17.72 -16.38
N GLU A 367 13.84 -17.80 -15.60
CA GLU A 367 13.88 -18.21 -14.20
C GLU A 367 14.45 -19.63 -14.01
N ASP A 368 13.97 -20.60 -14.79
CA ASP A 368 14.42 -21.99 -14.78
C ASP A 368 15.91 -22.14 -15.14
N ARG A 369 16.49 -21.14 -15.82
CA ARG A 369 17.86 -21.16 -16.34
C ARG A 369 18.78 -20.10 -15.73
N LYS A 370 18.31 -19.34 -14.73
CA LYS A 370 19.02 -18.19 -14.14
C LYS A 370 20.45 -18.50 -13.72
N GLY A 371 20.69 -19.67 -13.12
CA GLY A 371 22.03 -20.10 -12.70
C GLY A 371 22.96 -20.56 -13.83
N SER A 372 22.52 -20.50 -15.08
CA SER A 372 23.28 -20.91 -16.28
C SER A 372 23.42 -19.80 -17.33
N ILE A 373 22.87 -18.62 -17.07
CA ILE A 373 22.92 -17.47 -17.98
C ILE A 373 24.19 -16.67 -17.63
N PRO A 374 25.10 -16.42 -18.59
CA PRO A 374 26.21 -15.49 -18.38
C PRO A 374 25.66 -14.10 -18.01
N SER A 375 26.24 -13.46 -17.00
CA SER A 375 25.76 -12.18 -16.46
C SER A 375 25.64 -11.10 -17.54
N HIS A 376 26.62 -11.00 -18.44
CA HIS A 376 26.63 -10.03 -19.55
C HIS A 376 25.54 -10.29 -20.61
N CYS A 377 24.92 -11.46 -20.63
CA CYS A 377 23.84 -11.80 -21.56
C CYS A 377 22.44 -11.61 -20.97
N LEU A 378 22.32 -11.41 -19.66
CA LEU A 378 21.02 -11.45 -18.99
C LEU A 378 20.10 -10.34 -19.48
N GLU A 379 20.59 -9.11 -19.56
CA GLU A 379 19.79 -7.96 -20.01
C GLU A 379 19.28 -8.12 -21.44
N GLN A 380 20.12 -8.66 -22.33
CA GLN A 380 19.73 -8.96 -23.71
C GLN A 380 18.60 -10.01 -23.76
N TYR A 381 18.71 -11.06 -22.96
CA TYR A 381 17.69 -12.12 -22.89
C TYR A 381 16.39 -11.66 -22.23
N ILE A 382 16.48 -10.73 -21.29
CA ILE A 382 15.34 -10.04 -20.68
C ILE A 382 14.56 -9.24 -21.73
N VAL A 383 15.26 -8.42 -22.52
CA VAL A 383 14.64 -7.64 -23.60
C VAL A 383 14.00 -8.55 -24.64
N ASP A 384 14.64 -9.67 -24.97
CA ASP A 384 14.05 -10.70 -25.86
C ASP A 384 12.76 -11.29 -25.33
N VAL A 385 12.72 -11.64 -24.05
CA VAL A 385 11.50 -12.15 -23.41
C VAL A 385 10.42 -11.09 -23.37
N GLN A 386 10.74 -9.83 -23.07
CA GLN A 386 9.77 -8.74 -23.09
C GLN A 386 9.17 -8.54 -24.49
N ILE A 387 9.97 -8.59 -25.56
CA ILE A 387 9.48 -8.54 -26.95
C ILE A 387 8.58 -9.73 -27.25
N ALA A 388 8.98 -10.94 -26.86
CA ALA A 388 8.23 -12.17 -27.11
C ALA A 388 6.89 -12.20 -26.37
N VAL A 389 6.89 -11.83 -25.09
CA VAL A 389 5.71 -11.70 -24.23
C VAL A 389 4.75 -10.67 -24.81
N PHE A 390 5.26 -9.49 -25.14
CA PHE A 390 4.45 -8.40 -25.67
C PHE A 390 3.83 -8.78 -27.04
N GLY A 391 4.61 -9.37 -27.94
CA GLY A 391 4.11 -9.87 -29.22
C GLY A 391 3.09 -10.99 -29.08
N GLY A 392 3.36 -11.98 -28.21
CA GLY A 392 2.46 -13.10 -27.95
C GLY A 392 1.12 -12.65 -27.36
N ALA A 393 1.15 -11.69 -26.42
CA ALA A 393 -0.04 -11.08 -25.85
C ALA A 393 -0.89 -10.38 -26.93
N LEU A 394 -0.27 -9.59 -27.81
CA LEU A 394 -0.95 -8.92 -28.92
C LEU A 394 -1.62 -9.89 -29.91
N ASP A 395 -1.02 -11.04 -30.17
CA ASP A 395 -1.60 -12.05 -31.07
C ASP A 395 -2.75 -12.84 -30.43
N LYS A 396 -2.62 -13.20 -29.16
CA LYS A 396 -3.72 -13.77 -28.37
C LYS A 396 -4.90 -12.82 -28.30
N TYR A 397 -4.61 -11.55 -28.08
CA TYR A 397 -5.60 -10.49 -28.04
C TYR A 397 -6.44 -10.38 -29.32
N LYS A 398 -5.79 -10.33 -30.50
CA LYS A 398 -6.50 -10.25 -31.79
C LYS A 398 -7.49 -11.41 -31.94
N LYS A 399 -7.08 -12.62 -31.54
CA LYS A 399 -7.94 -13.81 -31.57
C LYS A 399 -9.12 -13.71 -30.59
N LEU A 400 -8.90 -13.21 -29.37
CA LEU A 400 -9.96 -13.06 -28.36
C LEU A 400 -11.07 -12.09 -28.80
N ILE A 401 -10.68 -11.04 -29.53
CA ILE A 401 -11.62 -10.04 -30.04
C ILE A 401 -12.46 -10.55 -31.21
N ASP A 402 -11.88 -11.37 -32.08
CA ASP A 402 -12.51 -11.84 -33.31
C ASP A 402 -13.53 -12.98 -33.06
N ASP A 403 -13.35 -13.79 -32.00
CA ASP A 403 -14.11 -15.06 -31.87
C ASP A 403 -15.36 -15.03 -30.96
N ALA A 404 -15.42 -14.26 -29.85
CA ALA A 404 -16.53 -14.42 -28.90
C ALA A 404 -16.82 -13.27 -27.90
N TYR A 405 -16.07 -12.17 -27.91
CA TYR A 405 -16.16 -11.14 -26.87
C TYR A 405 -17.56 -10.50 -26.77
N ASP A 406 -18.12 -10.02 -27.89
CA ASP A 406 -19.39 -9.27 -27.89
C ASP A 406 -20.58 -10.11 -27.39
N LYS A 407 -20.57 -11.41 -27.69
CA LYS A 407 -21.59 -12.36 -27.21
C LYS A 407 -21.52 -12.53 -25.69
N LYS A 408 -20.32 -12.51 -25.10
CA LYS A 408 -20.14 -12.67 -23.64
C LYS A 408 -20.41 -11.36 -22.90
N PHE A 409 -20.03 -10.24 -23.51
CA PHE A 409 -20.34 -8.92 -23.00
C PHE A 409 -21.86 -8.68 -22.92
N SER A 410 -22.65 -9.12 -23.90
CA SER A 410 -24.12 -8.99 -23.83
C SER A 410 -24.78 -9.79 -22.69
N ILE A 411 -24.19 -10.92 -22.27
CA ILE A 411 -24.65 -11.68 -21.10
C ILE A 411 -24.44 -10.84 -19.83
N TRP A 412 -23.27 -10.22 -19.72
CA TRP A 412 -22.96 -9.30 -18.63
C TRP A 412 -23.85 -8.05 -18.63
N GLU A 413 -24.08 -7.46 -19.81
CA GLU A 413 -24.93 -6.29 -19.97
C GLU A 413 -26.33 -6.56 -19.41
N GLY A 414 -26.86 -7.77 -19.67
CA GLY A 414 -28.11 -8.25 -19.09
C GLY A 414 -28.10 -8.25 -17.56
N TYR A 415 -27.04 -8.76 -16.92
CA TYR A 415 -26.94 -8.85 -15.47
C TYR A 415 -26.88 -7.50 -14.76
N ILE A 416 -26.08 -6.56 -15.27
CA ILE A 416 -26.02 -5.22 -14.67
C ILE A 416 -27.36 -4.49 -14.85
N LYS A 417 -28.01 -4.66 -16.00
CA LYS A 417 -29.37 -4.15 -16.23
C LYS A 417 -30.39 -4.70 -15.23
N GLU A 418 -30.22 -5.92 -14.74
CA GLU A 418 -31.07 -6.49 -13.68
C GLU A 418 -30.84 -5.87 -12.29
N GLN A 419 -29.65 -5.29 -12.04
CA GLN A 419 -29.32 -4.67 -10.75
C GLN A 419 -29.79 -3.23 -10.62
N ILE A 420 -29.81 -2.47 -11.72
CA ILE A 420 -30.19 -1.04 -11.73
C ILE A 420 -31.53 -0.79 -11.00
N PRO A 421 -32.62 -1.55 -11.24
CA PRO A 421 -33.86 -1.37 -10.49
C PRO A 421 -33.71 -1.59 -8.97
N GLY A 422 -32.83 -2.50 -8.55
CA GLY A 422 -32.49 -2.75 -7.15
C GLY A 422 -31.78 -1.55 -6.53
N GLN A 423 -30.80 -0.97 -7.23
CA GLN A 423 -30.04 0.17 -6.74
C GLN A 423 -30.86 1.45 -6.64
N ILE A 424 -31.74 1.71 -7.61
CA ILE A 424 -32.70 2.82 -7.51
C ILE A 424 -33.59 2.63 -6.27
N LYS A 425 -34.05 1.39 -5.98
CA LYS A 425 -34.83 1.12 -4.76
C LYS A 425 -34.02 1.35 -3.49
N ASN A 426 -32.78 0.85 -3.44
CA ASN A 426 -31.89 1.01 -2.28
C ASN A 426 -31.67 2.49 -1.97
N PHE A 427 -31.38 3.30 -2.99
CA PHE A 427 -31.25 4.75 -2.84
C PHE A 427 -32.52 5.37 -2.26
N MET A 428 -33.69 5.02 -2.81
CA MET A 428 -34.99 5.53 -2.37
C MET A 428 -35.41 5.03 -0.97
N ALA A 429 -34.78 3.98 -0.47
CA ALA A 429 -34.99 3.47 0.89
C ALA A 429 -34.12 4.20 1.95
N THR A 430 -33.13 4.99 1.54
CA THR A 430 -32.26 5.74 2.47
C THR A 430 -32.91 7.03 2.98
N ASP A 431 -32.30 7.65 4.00
CA ASP A 431 -32.69 8.98 4.45
C ASP A 431 -32.43 10.09 3.42
N LYS A 432 -31.63 9.82 2.38
CA LYS A 432 -31.36 10.78 1.30
C LYS A 432 -32.60 11.08 0.45
N VAL A 433 -33.62 10.22 0.43
CA VAL A 433 -34.84 10.47 -0.35
C VAL A 433 -35.54 11.77 0.07
N ASP A 434 -35.57 12.08 1.37
CA ASP A 434 -36.20 13.27 1.94
C ASP A 434 -35.43 14.56 1.57
N LYS A 435 -34.16 14.44 1.17
CA LYS A 435 -33.33 15.57 0.71
C LYS A 435 -33.74 16.01 -0.70
N TYR A 436 -34.08 15.05 -1.57
CA TYR A 436 -34.28 15.32 -3.00
C TYR A 436 -35.77 15.33 -3.41
N PHE A 437 -36.62 14.62 -2.67
CA PHE A 437 -38.05 14.47 -2.98
C PHE A 437 -38.92 15.07 -1.88
N LYS A 438 -40.04 15.67 -2.29
CA LYS A 438 -41.19 15.93 -1.43
C LYS A 438 -42.27 14.90 -1.71
N CYS A 439 -42.84 14.31 -0.67
CA CYS A 439 -43.87 13.29 -0.83
C CYS A 439 -45.23 13.77 -0.36
N GLY A 440 -46.28 13.39 -1.09
CA GLY A 440 -47.66 13.64 -0.72
C GLY A 440 -48.49 12.36 -0.80
N GLU A 441 -49.42 12.18 0.12
CA GLU A 441 -50.36 11.07 0.11
C GLU A 441 -51.72 11.51 -0.44
N MET A 442 -52.25 10.72 -1.36
CA MET A 442 -53.53 10.99 -1.99
C MET A 442 -54.66 10.35 -1.16
N LYS A 443 -55.27 11.11 -0.24
CA LYS A 443 -56.37 10.63 0.62
C LYS A 443 -57.64 11.47 0.54
N THR A 444 -58.76 10.86 0.92
CA THR A 444 -60.02 11.57 1.14
C THR A 444 -59.96 12.26 2.50
N VAL A 445 -59.91 13.58 2.48
CA VAL A 445 -59.78 14.40 3.68
C VAL A 445 -61.15 14.93 4.09
N VAL A 446 -61.40 14.88 5.40
CA VAL A 446 -62.51 15.58 6.05
C VAL A 446 -61.94 16.76 6.83
N CYS A 447 -62.24 17.96 6.38
CA CYS A 447 -61.79 19.19 6.99
C CYS A 447 -62.71 19.54 8.16
N CYS A 448 -62.16 19.45 9.37
CA CYS A 448 -62.88 19.78 10.60
C CYS A 448 -62.08 20.75 11.46
N ASN A 449 -62.79 21.64 12.16
CA ASN A 449 -62.16 22.53 13.15
C ASN A 449 -61.55 21.75 14.33
N THR A 450 -62.10 20.57 14.65
CA THR A 450 -61.58 19.67 15.69
C THR A 450 -61.65 18.21 15.24
N CYS A 451 -60.54 17.50 15.25
CA CYS A 451 -60.47 16.06 14.92
C CYS A 451 -60.88 15.13 16.08
N GLN A 452 -61.57 15.66 17.08
CA GLN A 452 -62.04 14.91 18.27
C GLN A 452 -63.50 14.45 18.15
N ASN A 453 -64.24 14.94 17.14
CA ASN A 453 -65.63 14.57 16.93
C ASN A 453 -65.75 13.23 16.20
N ALA A 454 -66.65 12.37 16.66
CA ALA A 454 -66.93 11.04 16.06
C ALA A 454 -67.30 11.10 14.56
N TRP A 455 -67.84 12.23 14.09
CA TRP A 455 -68.21 12.48 12.70
C TRP A 455 -67.04 12.87 11.78
N CYS A 456 -65.88 13.23 12.33
CA CYS A 456 -64.71 13.67 11.54
C CYS A 456 -63.79 12.53 11.09
N GLY A 457 -64.04 11.29 11.55
CA GLY A 457 -63.42 10.08 11.01
C GLY A 457 -61.89 9.99 11.09
N THR A 458 -61.33 8.95 10.46
CA THR A 458 -59.89 8.57 10.51
C THR A 458 -58.96 9.39 9.61
N ASN A 459 -59.44 10.43 8.91
CA ASN A 459 -58.66 11.24 7.96
C ASN A 459 -58.91 12.76 8.12
N CYS A 460 -59.01 13.22 9.37
CA CYS A 460 -59.21 14.63 9.68
C CYS A 460 -57.91 15.43 9.58
N GLU A 461 -57.89 16.51 8.79
CA GLU A 461 -56.74 17.40 8.62
C GLU A 461 -57.02 18.84 9.07
N ARG A 462 -55.99 19.50 9.61
CA ARG A 462 -56.08 20.86 10.17
C ARG A 462 -55.05 21.80 9.54
N PHE A 463 -55.38 22.37 8.38
CA PHE A 463 -54.55 23.42 7.77
C PHE A 463 -55.39 24.46 7.01
N THR A 464 -54.84 25.66 6.87
CA THR A 464 -55.45 26.77 6.14
C THR A 464 -55.61 26.41 4.66
N GLY A 465 -56.86 26.29 4.18
CA GLY A 465 -57.16 25.91 2.79
C GLY A 465 -57.63 24.47 2.57
N CYS A 466 -57.85 23.69 3.64
CA CYS A 466 -58.37 22.32 3.57
C CYS A 466 -59.74 22.27 2.86
N LYS A 467 -59.89 21.41 1.84
CA LYS A 467 -61.17 21.14 1.15
C LYS A 467 -61.65 19.70 1.37
N ASN A 468 -62.91 19.52 1.75
CA ASN A 468 -63.52 18.20 1.84
C ASN A 468 -63.43 17.49 0.48
N GLY A 469 -63.01 16.23 0.50
CA GLY A 469 -62.84 15.41 -0.71
C GLY A 469 -61.41 14.91 -0.87
N LYS A 470 -61.13 14.33 -2.05
CA LYS A 470 -59.78 13.85 -2.37
C LYS A 470 -58.85 15.04 -2.58
N GLN A 471 -57.84 15.17 -1.72
CA GLN A 471 -56.74 16.11 -1.94
C GLN A 471 -55.39 15.51 -1.54
N MET A 472 -54.32 15.93 -2.23
CA MET A 472 -52.96 15.53 -1.90
C MET A 472 -52.57 16.15 -0.56
N VAL A 473 -52.19 15.33 0.41
CA VAL A 473 -51.76 15.78 1.73
C VAL A 473 -50.24 15.64 1.82
N PRO A 474 -49.48 16.73 2.06
CA PRO A 474 -48.03 16.65 2.23
C PRO A 474 -47.63 15.69 3.35
N ARG A 475 -46.52 14.99 3.17
CA ARG A 475 -45.90 14.16 4.20
C ARG A 475 -44.58 14.79 4.64
N ASP A 476 -44.31 14.71 5.94
CA ASP A 476 -43.03 15.16 6.51
C ASP A 476 -41.85 14.27 6.09
N LYS A 477 -42.13 12.99 5.79
CA LYS A 477 -41.15 12.02 5.28
C LYS A 477 -41.73 11.19 4.14
N CYS A 478 -40.91 10.97 3.12
CA CYS A 478 -41.18 10.03 2.04
C CYS A 478 -41.21 8.59 2.57
N PRO A 479 -42.06 7.71 2.01
CA PRO A 479 -42.07 6.30 2.33
C PRO A 479 -40.75 5.63 1.94
N LYS A 480 -40.17 4.83 2.85
CA LYS A 480 -38.85 4.18 2.68
C LYS A 480 -38.89 2.66 2.57
N VAL A 481 -40.02 2.03 2.91
CA VAL A 481 -40.03 0.59 3.23
C VAL A 481 -40.79 -0.20 2.17
N GLU A 482 -40.06 -1.03 1.42
CA GLU A 482 -40.61 -2.08 0.56
C GLU A 482 -40.64 -3.45 1.28
N PHE A 483 -40.03 -3.57 2.48
CA PHE A 483 -39.95 -4.80 3.28
C PHE A 483 -40.07 -4.52 4.79
N ASP A 484 -41.29 -4.37 5.32
CA ASP A 484 -41.57 -4.49 6.75
C ASP A 484 -42.25 -5.85 6.99
N PRO A 485 -41.56 -6.86 7.57
CA PRO A 485 -42.17 -8.14 7.88
C PRO A 485 -43.07 -8.11 9.13
N THR A 486 -43.09 -7.00 9.88
CA THR A 486 -43.82 -6.90 11.15
C THR A 486 -45.24 -6.34 11.01
N GLY A 487 -45.62 -5.89 9.82
CA GLY A 487 -46.88 -5.21 9.56
C GLY A 487 -48.03 -6.11 9.09
N PHE A 488 -48.43 -7.13 9.87
CA PHE A 488 -49.82 -7.60 9.76
C PHE A 488 -50.76 -6.48 10.28
N GLY A 489 -51.04 -5.47 9.45
CA GLY A 489 -52.07 -4.46 9.71
C GLY A 489 -51.86 -3.03 9.18
N GLY A 490 -50.70 -2.65 8.63
CA GLY A 490 -50.45 -1.28 8.14
C GLY A 490 -50.16 -1.23 6.65
N GLY A 491 -51.13 -0.87 5.81
CA GLY A 491 -50.94 -0.75 4.36
C GLY A 491 -50.00 0.39 3.97
N HIS A 492 -49.21 0.21 2.91
CA HIS A 492 -48.40 1.29 2.33
C HIS A 492 -49.30 2.47 1.89
N PRO A 493 -48.91 3.74 2.09
CA PRO A 493 -49.72 4.88 1.66
C PRO A 493 -49.59 5.12 0.15
N ASN A 494 -50.70 5.46 -0.52
CA ASN A 494 -50.68 5.85 -1.93
C ASN A 494 -50.00 7.22 -2.07
N THR A 495 -48.75 7.22 -2.55
CA THR A 495 -47.83 8.37 -2.41
C THR A 495 -47.33 8.86 -3.76
N THR A 496 -47.30 10.18 -3.94
CA THR A 496 -46.66 10.84 -5.09
C THR A 496 -45.32 11.45 -4.67
N PHE A 497 -44.27 11.18 -5.45
CA PHE A 497 -42.90 11.66 -5.23
C PHE A 497 -42.61 12.84 -6.14
N THR A 498 -42.50 14.04 -5.58
CA THR A 498 -42.16 15.25 -6.34
C THR A 498 -40.67 15.55 -6.20
N LEU A 499 -39.92 15.39 -7.29
CA LEU A 499 -38.49 15.74 -7.33
C LEU A 499 -38.30 17.25 -7.19
N ASN A 500 -37.64 17.67 -6.11
CA ASN A 500 -37.45 19.08 -5.76
C ASN A 500 -36.01 19.56 -6.01
N ASP A 501 -35.03 18.65 -5.92
CA ASP A 501 -33.64 18.91 -6.30
C ASP A 501 -33.17 17.87 -7.33
N ARG A 502 -33.42 18.17 -8.61
CA ARG A 502 -33.08 17.31 -9.74
C ARG A 502 -31.57 17.09 -9.83
N ASN A 503 -30.80 18.19 -9.80
CA ASN A 503 -29.35 18.14 -10.01
C ASN A 503 -28.66 17.39 -8.88
N GLY A 504 -29.08 17.61 -7.62
CA GLY A 504 -28.55 16.90 -6.48
C GLY A 504 -28.87 15.40 -6.51
N PHE A 505 -30.10 15.03 -6.88
CA PHE A 505 -30.49 13.62 -7.02
C PHE A 505 -29.64 12.88 -8.05
N PHE A 506 -29.55 13.43 -9.27
CA PHE A 506 -28.81 12.78 -10.36
C PHE A 506 -27.30 12.76 -10.11
N LYS A 507 -26.76 13.80 -9.47
CA LYS A 507 -25.35 13.79 -9.02
C LYS A 507 -25.10 12.67 -8.01
N ASP A 508 -25.92 12.57 -6.97
CA ASP A 508 -25.70 11.62 -5.87
C ASP A 508 -25.90 10.16 -6.31
N ILE A 509 -26.89 9.89 -7.15
CA ILE A 509 -27.14 8.53 -7.67
C ILE A 509 -26.07 8.09 -8.69
N LEU A 510 -25.52 9.03 -9.47
CA LEU A 510 -24.35 8.79 -10.34
C LEU A 510 -23.07 8.59 -9.52
N GLU A 511 -22.87 9.38 -8.46
CA GLU A 511 -21.72 9.29 -7.57
C GLU A 511 -21.71 8.02 -6.75
N THR A 512 -22.88 7.60 -6.26
CA THR A 512 -23.03 6.43 -5.38
C THR A 512 -23.13 5.13 -6.17
N TRP A 513 -23.89 5.10 -7.26
CA TRP A 513 -24.30 3.86 -7.94
C TRP A 513 -23.95 3.81 -9.43
N GLY A 514 -23.35 4.86 -10.00
CA GLY A 514 -23.04 4.91 -11.43
C GLY A 514 -24.27 4.98 -12.35
N ILE A 515 -25.45 5.33 -11.83
CA ILE A 515 -26.67 5.35 -12.65
C ILE A 515 -26.80 6.71 -13.33
N GLU A 516 -26.79 6.72 -14.66
CA GLU A 516 -26.92 7.94 -15.45
C GLU A 516 -28.34 8.51 -15.46
N GLU A 517 -28.45 9.83 -15.60
CA GLU A 517 -29.74 10.54 -15.62
C GLU A 517 -30.66 10.01 -16.71
N GLU A 518 -30.12 9.70 -17.90
CA GLU A 518 -30.88 9.16 -19.02
C GLU A 518 -31.39 7.73 -18.80
N TRP A 519 -30.82 6.98 -17.84
CA TRP A 519 -31.26 5.63 -17.48
C TRP A 519 -32.46 5.63 -16.52
N ILE A 520 -32.89 6.79 -16.04
CA ILE A 520 -34.00 6.92 -15.09
C ILE A 520 -35.18 7.62 -15.74
N ARG A 521 -36.35 7.00 -15.63
CA ARG A 521 -37.66 7.61 -15.90
C ARG A 521 -38.54 7.59 -14.65
N PHE A 522 -39.43 8.55 -14.53
CA PHE A 522 -40.38 8.61 -13.42
C PHE A 522 -41.69 7.95 -13.86
N ASP A 523 -42.10 6.90 -13.14
CA ASP A 523 -43.22 6.05 -13.55
C ASP A 523 -44.11 5.69 -12.34
N LYS A 524 -45.26 5.09 -12.62
CA LYS A 524 -46.18 4.56 -11.62
C LYS A 524 -45.74 3.17 -11.19
N ARG A 525 -45.45 2.99 -9.91
CA ARG A 525 -45.03 1.72 -9.31
C ARG A 525 -46.11 1.15 -8.41
N GLN A 526 -46.43 -0.13 -8.56
CA GLN A 526 -47.44 -0.82 -7.76
C GLN A 526 -46.81 -1.40 -6.48
N MET A 527 -47.34 -1.02 -5.33
CA MET A 527 -46.84 -1.44 -4.02
C MET A 527 -47.68 -2.56 -3.41
N SER A 528 -48.99 -2.53 -3.63
CA SER A 528 -49.90 -3.57 -3.14
C SER A 528 -51.15 -3.67 -4.02
N LEU A 529 -51.56 -4.90 -4.33
CA LEU A 529 -52.81 -5.18 -5.02
C LEU A 529 -53.94 -5.31 -4.00
N ALA A 530 -55.06 -4.64 -4.27
CA ALA A 530 -56.27 -4.89 -3.52
C ALA A 530 -56.79 -6.31 -3.75
N ASN A 531 -56.88 -7.09 -2.68
CA ASN A 531 -57.59 -8.36 -2.69
C ASN A 531 -59.11 -8.13 -2.78
N GLY A 532 -59.80 -8.91 -3.61
CA GLY A 532 -61.27 -8.86 -3.74
C GLY A 532 -61.77 -8.18 -5.02
N CYS A 533 -60.90 -7.52 -5.79
CA CYS A 533 -61.32 -6.89 -7.05
C CYS A 533 -61.68 -7.89 -8.16
N GLN A 534 -61.29 -9.17 -8.04
CA GLN A 534 -61.72 -10.24 -8.96
C GLN A 534 -63.24 -10.45 -8.99
N TYR A 535 -63.98 -9.97 -7.97
CA TYR A 535 -65.43 -10.07 -7.90
C TYR A 535 -66.17 -8.87 -8.52
N ALA A 536 -65.44 -7.85 -8.99
CA ALA A 536 -66.02 -6.62 -9.55
C ALA A 536 -66.49 -6.74 -11.02
N GLY A 537 -66.35 -7.91 -11.64
CA GLY A 537 -66.86 -8.16 -13.00
C GLY A 537 -66.23 -7.24 -14.05
N ARG A 538 -67.04 -6.45 -14.76
CA ARG A 538 -66.58 -5.52 -15.81
C ARG A 538 -65.79 -4.32 -15.26
N ASP A 539 -65.93 -4.04 -13.97
CA ASP A 539 -65.32 -2.87 -13.31
C ASP A 539 -64.04 -3.27 -12.54
N VAL A 540 -63.46 -4.44 -12.85
CA VAL A 540 -62.25 -4.96 -12.20
C VAL A 540 -61.08 -3.97 -12.25
N ASN A 541 -60.90 -3.27 -13.38
CA ASN A 541 -59.83 -2.29 -13.55
C ASN A 541 -60.05 -1.04 -12.70
N ASP A 542 -61.30 -0.59 -12.57
CA ASP A 542 -61.66 0.52 -11.69
C ASP A 542 -61.47 0.11 -10.24
N CYS A 543 -61.93 -1.07 -9.84
CA CYS A 543 -61.68 -1.59 -8.49
C CYS A 543 -60.18 -1.64 -8.15
N ILE A 544 -59.35 -2.16 -9.05
CA ILE A 544 -57.90 -2.23 -8.88
C ILE A 544 -57.31 -0.82 -8.77
N ALA A 545 -57.70 0.09 -9.66
CA ALA A 545 -57.21 1.47 -9.67
C ALA A 545 -57.57 2.24 -8.40
N TRP A 546 -58.72 1.94 -7.79
CA TRP A 546 -59.22 2.63 -6.60
C TRP A 546 -58.70 2.07 -5.29
N ASN A 547 -58.45 0.76 -5.22
CA ASN A 547 -58.14 0.09 -3.96
C ASN A 547 -56.68 -0.38 -3.86
N SER A 548 -55.93 -0.45 -4.97
CA SER A 548 -54.51 -0.79 -4.94
C SER A 548 -53.66 0.42 -4.53
N ILE A 549 -52.50 0.14 -3.93
CA ILE A 549 -51.55 1.17 -3.50
C ILE A 549 -50.48 1.33 -4.56
N PHE A 550 -50.25 2.58 -4.98
CA PHE A 550 -49.22 2.94 -5.93
C PHE A 550 -48.29 4.02 -5.36
N PHE A 551 -47.04 3.98 -5.83
CA PHE A 551 -46.15 5.12 -5.81
C PHE A 551 -46.19 5.78 -7.17
N HIS A 552 -46.48 7.08 -7.20
CA HIS A 552 -46.54 7.90 -8.40
C HIS A 552 -45.27 8.74 -8.52
N ASP A 553 -44.83 8.97 -9.76
CA ASP A 553 -43.58 9.69 -10.08
C ASP A 553 -42.36 9.09 -9.36
N PHE A 554 -42.33 7.76 -9.24
CA PHE A 554 -41.24 7.03 -8.62
C PHE A 554 -40.12 6.81 -9.66
N PRO A 555 -38.83 7.05 -9.33
CA PRO A 555 -37.75 6.79 -10.27
C PRO A 555 -37.64 5.30 -10.57
N THR A 556 -37.60 4.97 -11.85
CA THR A 556 -37.52 3.61 -12.38
C THR A 556 -36.52 3.57 -13.54
N MET A 557 -35.99 2.40 -13.83
CA MET A 557 -35.08 2.22 -14.95
C MET A 557 -35.81 2.42 -16.30
N ASP A 558 -35.25 3.27 -17.15
CA ASP A 558 -35.62 3.39 -18.57
C ASP A 558 -34.87 2.34 -19.39
N ARG A 559 -35.53 1.23 -19.68
CA ARG A 559 -34.95 0.09 -20.41
C ARG A 559 -34.51 0.46 -21.84
N ASP A 560 -35.15 1.44 -22.46
CA ASP A 560 -34.90 1.79 -23.86
C ASP A 560 -33.68 2.72 -24.00
N LYS A 561 -33.37 3.47 -22.95
CA LYS A 561 -32.23 4.40 -22.90
C LYS A 561 -30.99 3.85 -22.20
N THR A 562 -31.13 2.76 -21.44
CA THR A 562 -29.97 2.14 -20.78
C THR A 562 -29.08 1.43 -21.81
N LYS A 563 -27.99 2.09 -22.20
CA LYS A 563 -26.93 1.53 -23.05
C LYS A 563 -25.62 1.52 -22.28
N MET A 564 -24.98 0.36 -22.21
CA MET A 564 -23.69 0.26 -21.55
C MET A 564 -22.56 0.33 -22.56
N HIS A 565 -21.50 1.05 -22.19
CA HIS A 565 -20.29 1.18 -23.01
C HIS A 565 -19.58 -0.16 -23.10
N ASN A 566 -19.30 -0.62 -24.32
CA ASN A 566 -18.55 -1.84 -24.57
C ASN A 566 -17.04 -1.56 -24.43
N PRO A 567 -16.34 -2.15 -23.43
CA PRO A 567 -14.93 -1.90 -23.21
C PRO A 567 -14.02 -2.35 -24.38
N LYS A 568 -14.50 -3.21 -25.29
CA LYS A 568 -13.81 -3.55 -26.55
C LYS A 568 -13.44 -2.31 -27.38
N ASP A 569 -14.25 -1.25 -27.33
CA ASP A 569 -14.00 0.00 -28.05
C ASP A 569 -12.72 0.71 -27.59
N ILE A 570 -12.32 0.50 -26.33
CA ILE A 570 -11.08 1.01 -25.73
C ILE A 570 -9.91 0.35 -26.43
N ILE A 571 -9.93 -0.97 -26.50
CA ILE A 571 -8.77 -1.71 -26.97
C ILE A 571 -8.63 -1.64 -28.50
N VAL A 572 -9.74 -1.61 -29.24
CA VAL A 572 -9.70 -1.38 -30.70
C VAL A 572 -9.01 -0.05 -31.03
N LYS A 573 -9.17 0.97 -30.18
CA LYS A 573 -8.48 2.27 -30.33
C LYS A 573 -7.02 2.23 -29.86
N ALA A 574 -6.68 1.42 -28.86
CA ALA A 574 -5.32 1.25 -28.34
C ALA A 574 -4.41 0.44 -29.28
N LEU A 575 -4.98 -0.54 -29.99
CA LEU A 575 -4.24 -1.55 -30.75
C LEU A 575 -3.15 -0.99 -31.70
N PRO A 576 -3.39 0.09 -32.48
CA PRO A 576 -2.35 0.66 -33.34
C PRO A 576 -1.14 1.17 -32.54
N GLY A 577 -1.36 1.89 -31.44
CA GLY A 577 -0.29 2.42 -30.60
C GLY A 577 0.48 1.31 -29.88
N THR A 578 -0.21 0.25 -29.48
CA THR A 578 0.42 -0.93 -28.87
C THR A 578 1.31 -1.69 -29.87
N GLN A 579 0.88 -1.84 -31.12
CA GLN A 579 1.69 -2.46 -32.19
C GLN A 579 2.90 -1.61 -32.55
N GLU A 580 2.71 -0.30 -32.66
CA GLU A 580 3.79 0.64 -32.94
C GLU A 580 4.87 0.61 -31.86
N LEU A 581 4.48 0.53 -30.58
CA LEU A 581 5.44 0.42 -29.48
C LEU A 581 6.27 -0.86 -29.54
N LEU A 582 5.65 -2.00 -29.88
CA LEU A 582 6.35 -3.27 -30.00
C LEU A 582 7.42 -3.25 -31.12
N GLU A 583 7.10 -2.70 -32.29
CA GLU A 583 8.07 -2.59 -33.38
C GLU A 583 9.23 -1.65 -32.99
N ARG A 584 8.93 -0.53 -32.34
CA ARG A 584 9.98 0.37 -31.82
C ARG A 584 10.89 -0.33 -30.81
N TYR A 585 10.33 -1.20 -29.96
CA TYR A 585 11.10 -1.94 -28.98
C TYR A 585 12.08 -2.92 -29.64
N ARG A 586 11.66 -3.59 -30.73
CA ARG A 586 12.54 -4.44 -31.55
C ARG A 586 13.66 -3.63 -32.21
N ASP A 587 13.32 -2.50 -32.80
CA ASP A 587 14.31 -1.63 -33.46
C ASP A 587 15.33 -1.07 -32.46
N MET A 588 14.89 -0.69 -31.26
CA MET A 588 15.75 -0.15 -30.22
C MET A 588 16.66 -1.21 -29.59
N LYS A 589 16.19 -2.46 -29.45
CA LYS A 589 17.05 -3.60 -29.12
C LYS A 589 18.20 -3.74 -30.13
N THR A 590 17.90 -3.67 -31.42
CA THR A 590 18.95 -3.71 -32.45
C THR A 590 19.94 -2.56 -32.29
N PHE A 591 19.50 -1.34 -31.96
CA PHE A 591 20.43 -0.24 -31.71
C PHE A 591 21.34 -0.46 -30.49
N ALA A 592 20.83 -1.02 -29.39
CA ALA A 592 21.64 -1.33 -28.20
C ALA A 592 22.66 -2.46 -28.43
N GLU A 593 22.43 -3.34 -29.40
CA GLU A 593 23.38 -4.41 -29.75
C GLU A 593 24.56 -3.90 -30.60
N PHE A 594 24.43 -2.75 -31.28
CA PHE A 594 25.41 -2.28 -32.26
C PHE A 594 25.96 -0.87 -32.01
N GLU A 595 25.40 -0.08 -31.08
CA GLU A 595 25.80 1.31 -30.83
C GLU A 595 25.84 1.63 -29.32
N ASP A 596 26.88 2.37 -28.86
CA ASP A 596 27.14 2.71 -27.45
C ASP A 596 26.21 3.81 -26.85
N ASP A 597 25.16 4.23 -27.57
CA ASP A 597 24.34 5.40 -27.21
C ASP A 597 23.10 5.06 -26.36
N ILE A 598 22.80 3.77 -26.16
CA ILE A 598 21.71 3.31 -25.30
C ILE A 598 22.09 2.00 -24.61
N GLU A 599 21.92 1.95 -23.30
CA GLU A 599 22.24 0.77 -22.50
C GLU A 599 21.10 -0.27 -22.58
N MET A 600 21.47 -1.56 -22.58
CA MET A 600 20.49 -2.66 -22.54
C MET A 600 19.66 -2.64 -21.24
N SER A 601 20.23 -2.12 -20.16
CA SER A 601 19.58 -1.82 -18.88
C SER A 601 18.44 -0.79 -19.02
N ASP A 602 18.62 0.27 -19.82
CA ASP A 602 17.60 1.30 -20.06
C ASP A 602 16.44 0.74 -20.88
N LEU A 603 16.73 -0.12 -21.86
CA LEU A 603 15.70 -0.86 -22.59
C LEU A 603 14.91 -1.77 -21.66
N THR A 604 15.61 -2.62 -20.92
CA THR A 604 15.04 -3.55 -19.93
C THR A 604 14.06 -2.84 -18.99
N ASN A 605 14.48 -1.70 -18.44
CA ASN A 605 13.66 -0.90 -17.54
C ASN A 605 12.46 -0.28 -18.26
N ALA A 606 12.68 0.41 -19.39
CA ALA A 606 11.64 1.09 -20.13
C ALA A 606 10.57 0.13 -20.69
N GLY A 607 10.96 -1.05 -21.16
CA GLY A 607 10.07 -2.04 -21.78
C GLY A 607 9.33 -2.94 -20.80
N SER A 608 9.72 -2.97 -19.53
CA SER A 608 9.11 -3.82 -18.51
C SER A 608 7.61 -3.54 -18.32
N LEU A 609 7.22 -2.29 -18.06
CA LEU A 609 5.80 -1.96 -17.82
C LEU A 609 4.90 -2.22 -19.03
N PRO A 610 5.25 -1.79 -20.26
CA PRO A 610 4.36 -1.99 -21.39
C PRO A 610 4.18 -3.46 -21.77
N ALA A 611 5.25 -4.26 -21.73
CA ALA A 611 5.18 -5.68 -22.07
C ALA A 611 4.25 -6.44 -21.12
N PHE A 612 4.42 -6.25 -19.81
CA PHE A 612 3.64 -6.98 -18.79
C PHE A 612 2.23 -6.44 -18.62
N ALA A 613 2.01 -5.13 -18.76
CA ALA A 613 0.67 -4.55 -18.73
C ALA A 613 -0.22 -5.15 -19.84
N VAL A 614 0.34 -5.35 -21.04
CA VAL A 614 -0.39 -5.93 -22.17
C VAL A 614 -0.60 -7.43 -21.99
N GLU A 615 0.40 -8.16 -21.50
CA GLU A 615 0.25 -9.59 -21.18
C GLU A 615 -0.85 -9.85 -20.15
N GLU A 616 -0.84 -9.11 -19.04
CA GLU A 616 -1.83 -9.26 -17.97
C GLU A 616 -3.24 -8.90 -18.44
N ALA A 617 -3.37 -7.78 -19.16
CA ALA A 617 -4.65 -7.37 -19.70
C ALA A 617 -5.26 -8.47 -20.58
N VAL A 618 -4.43 -9.16 -21.36
CA VAL A 618 -4.84 -10.28 -22.20
C VAL A 618 -5.18 -11.52 -21.37
N ALA A 619 -4.38 -11.86 -20.35
CA ALA A 619 -4.66 -12.97 -19.45
C ALA A 619 -6.00 -12.78 -18.70
N GLN A 620 -6.31 -11.56 -18.26
CA GLN A 620 -7.60 -11.23 -17.65
C GLN A 620 -8.74 -11.38 -18.66
N MET A 621 -8.52 -10.98 -19.92
CA MET A 621 -9.49 -11.21 -20.99
C MET A 621 -9.71 -12.69 -21.34
N GLU A 622 -8.69 -13.55 -21.20
CA GLU A 622 -8.82 -15.01 -21.38
C GLU A 622 -9.70 -15.62 -20.29
N LYS A 623 -9.53 -15.25 -19.01
CA LYS A 623 -10.36 -15.73 -17.90
C LYS A 623 -11.85 -15.41 -18.09
N ILE A 624 -12.14 -14.21 -18.59
CA ILE A 624 -13.51 -13.77 -18.92
C ILE A 624 -14.16 -14.71 -19.96
N VAL A 625 -13.37 -15.20 -20.91
CA VAL A 625 -13.85 -16.11 -21.94
C VAL A 625 -14.15 -17.49 -21.32
N GLU A 626 -13.45 -17.92 -20.27
CA GLU A 626 -13.63 -19.23 -19.64
C GLU A 626 -14.79 -19.24 -18.62
N GLU A 627 -14.88 -18.22 -17.76
CA GLU A 627 -15.83 -18.17 -16.63
C GLU A 627 -17.29 -17.87 -17.02
N ALA A 628 -17.54 -17.31 -18.20
CA ALA A 628 -18.90 -16.96 -18.67
C ALA A 628 -19.87 -18.16 -18.83
N LYS A 629 -19.40 -19.40 -18.64
CA LYS A 629 -20.19 -20.64 -18.78
C LYS A 629 -20.94 -21.06 -17.50
N GLU A 630 -20.52 -20.60 -16.33
CA GLU A 630 -21.03 -21.05 -15.02
C GLU A 630 -21.04 -19.85 -14.07
N ILE A 631 -22.19 -19.24 -13.74
CA ILE A 631 -22.14 -18.11 -12.79
C ILE A 631 -23.19 -18.13 -11.68
N GLU A 632 -22.76 -18.53 -10.48
CA GLU A 632 -23.32 -18.16 -9.18
C GLU A 632 -22.97 -16.71 -8.81
N LYS A 633 -23.79 -16.06 -7.97
CA LYS A 633 -23.70 -14.61 -7.64
C LYS A 633 -22.29 -14.09 -7.30
N LYS A 634 -21.47 -14.87 -6.58
CA LYS A 634 -20.16 -14.43 -6.08
C LYS A 634 -19.04 -14.40 -7.14
N ARG A 635 -19.06 -15.33 -8.11
CA ARG A 635 -18.11 -15.32 -9.25
C ARG A 635 -18.42 -14.21 -10.26
N ARG A 636 -19.63 -13.65 -10.24
CA ARG A 636 -20.06 -12.57 -11.16
C ARG A 636 -19.32 -11.27 -10.91
N GLU A 637 -19.11 -10.87 -9.66
CA GLU A 637 -18.50 -9.57 -9.34
C GLU A 637 -17.01 -9.57 -9.65
N GLU A 638 -16.31 -10.67 -9.28
CA GLU A 638 -14.89 -10.89 -9.59
C GLU A 638 -14.64 -10.90 -11.10
N PHE A 639 -15.49 -11.58 -11.86
CA PHE A 639 -15.46 -11.57 -13.33
C PHE A 639 -15.51 -10.16 -13.93
N ILE A 640 -16.38 -9.29 -13.41
CA ILE A 640 -16.59 -7.94 -13.96
C ILE A 640 -15.44 -7.01 -13.56
N LEU A 641 -14.94 -7.16 -12.33
CA LEU A 641 -13.79 -6.41 -11.88
C LEU A 641 -12.55 -6.78 -12.71
N ASN A 642 -12.29 -8.08 -12.93
CA ASN A 642 -11.21 -8.57 -13.78
C ASN A 642 -11.34 -8.07 -15.22
N MET A 643 -12.57 -8.06 -15.74
CA MET A 643 -12.89 -7.45 -17.03
C MET A 643 -12.43 -6.00 -17.07
N ILE A 644 -13.00 -5.14 -16.21
CA ILE A 644 -12.72 -3.71 -16.21
C ILE A 644 -11.22 -3.42 -16.00
N MET A 645 -10.59 -4.11 -15.06
CA MET A 645 -9.16 -3.98 -14.78
C MET A 645 -8.29 -4.30 -16.00
N GLY A 646 -8.63 -5.33 -16.78
CA GLY A 646 -7.94 -5.62 -18.04
C GLY A 646 -8.04 -4.48 -19.07
N PHE A 647 -9.15 -3.74 -19.09
CA PHE A 647 -9.32 -2.59 -20.00
C PHE A 647 -8.54 -1.35 -19.56
N LEU A 648 -8.36 -1.16 -18.24
CA LEU A 648 -7.64 -0.02 -17.71
C LEU A 648 -6.22 0.02 -18.27
N PHE A 649 -5.50 -1.11 -18.33
CA PHE A 649 -4.14 -1.18 -18.89
C PHE A 649 -3.99 -0.72 -20.34
N PHE A 650 -5.07 -0.59 -21.11
CA PHE A 650 -5.02 -0.10 -22.48
C PHE A 650 -5.26 1.41 -22.62
N ILE A 651 -5.76 2.07 -21.58
CA ILE A 651 -5.95 3.54 -21.57
C ILE A 651 -4.67 4.31 -21.90
N PRO A 652 -3.47 3.95 -21.39
CA PRO A 652 -2.23 4.66 -21.71
C PRO A 652 -1.91 4.69 -23.22
N PHE A 653 -2.37 3.70 -23.98
CA PHE A 653 -2.09 3.55 -25.42
C PHE A 653 -2.99 4.40 -26.33
N ILE A 654 -4.05 5.00 -25.79
CA ILE A 654 -5.04 5.78 -26.56
C ILE A 654 -4.72 7.28 -26.51
N GLY A 655 -3.86 7.69 -25.58
CA GLY A 655 -3.46 9.08 -25.36
C GLY A 655 -4.57 9.99 -24.82
N PRO A 656 -4.25 11.25 -24.48
CA PRO A 656 -5.15 12.15 -23.76
C PRO A 656 -6.47 12.47 -24.48
N THR A 657 -6.47 12.43 -25.82
CA THR A 657 -7.63 12.81 -26.65
C THR A 657 -8.72 11.75 -26.74
N GLY A 658 -8.43 10.49 -26.43
CA GLY A 658 -9.43 9.42 -26.45
C GLY A 658 -10.06 9.11 -25.08
N GLY A 659 -9.47 9.60 -23.99
CA GLY A 659 -9.82 9.24 -22.61
C GLY A 659 -11.22 9.67 -22.16
N GLY A 660 -11.68 10.89 -22.47
CA GLY A 660 -12.85 11.49 -21.80
C GLY A 660 -14.20 10.75 -21.93
N ALA A 661 -14.55 10.26 -23.12
CA ALA A 661 -15.79 9.50 -23.33
C ALA A 661 -15.70 8.06 -22.79
N ILE A 662 -14.48 7.54 -22.68
CA ILE A 662 -14.18 6.16 -22.29
C ILE A 662 -14.06 6.05 -20.76
N ALA A 663 -13.39 7.02 -20.14
CA ALA A 663 -13.28 7.27 -18.70
C ALA A 663 -14.65 7.26 -18.02
N THR A 664 -15.64 7.93 -18.62
CA THR A 664 -17.00 7.97 -18.10
C THR A 664 -17.66 6.59 -18.09
N GLY A 665 -17.54 5.84 -19.19
CA GLY A 665 -18.07 4.48 -19.29
C GLY A 665 -17.45 3.52 -18.27
N VAL A 666 -16.12 3.49 -18.19
CA VAL A 666 -15.40 2.60 -17.25
C VAL A 666 -15.71 2.93 -15.79
N ARG A 667 -15.74 4.23 -15.44
CA ARG A 667 -16.09 4.69 -14.10
C ARG A 667 -17.53 4.34 -13.72
N THR A 668 -18.46 4.43 -14.66
CA THR A 668 -19.86 4.01 -14.48
C THR A 668 -19.93 2.51 -14.16
N LEU A 669 -19.18 1.67 -14.88
CA LEU A 669 -19.17 0.22 -14.64
C LEU A 669 -18.57 -0.18 -13.29
N LEU A 670 -17.49 0.49 -12.87
CA LEU A 670 -16.86 0.25 -11.56
C LEU A 670 -17.81 0.53 -10.40
N ARG A 671 -18.66 1.56 -10.52
CA ARG A 671 -19.61 1.95 -9.46
C ARG A 671 -20.86 1.07 -9.38
N LEU A 672 -21.19 0.35 -10.45
CA LEU A 672 -22.32 -0.57 -10.48
C LEU A 672 -22.02 -1.88 -9.74
N ILE A 673 -20.76 -2.15 -9.40
CA ILE A 673 -20.31 -3.39 -8.76
C ILE A 673 -20.02 -3.08 -7.28
N GLU A 674 -20.98 -3.36 -6.39
CA GLU A 674 -20.89 -3.07 -4.94
C GLU A 674 -19.60 -3.59 -4.28
N VAL A 675 -19.11 -4.76 -4.72
CA VAL A 675 -17.92 -5.42 -4.19
C VAL A 675 -16.77 -5.20 -5.17
N GLY A 676 -15.76 -4.41 -4.78
CA GLY A 676 -14.57 -4.15 -5.60
C GLY A 676 -14.56 -2.78 -6.30
N ALA A 677 -15.63 -1.99 -6.22
CA ALA A 677 -15.67 -0.61 -6.71
C ALA A 677 -14.50 0.24 -6.18
N GLU A 678 -14.16 0.13 -4.90
CA GLU A 678 -13.06 0.91 -4.30
C GLU A 678 -11.70 0.55 -4.91
N VAL A 679 -11.47 -0.74 -5.16
CA VAL A 679 -10.22 -1.23 -5.78
C VAL A 679 -10.16 -0.79 -7.23
N GLY A 680 -11.22 -1.04 -8.00
CA GLY A 680 -11.24 -0.66 -9.41
C GLY A 680 -11.21 0.85 -9.62
N LEU A 681 -11.76 1.66 -8.71
CA LEU A 681 -11.68 3.12 -8.76
C LEU A 681 -10.28 3.64 -8.39
N ALA A 682 -9.63 3.07 -7.38
CA ALA A 682 -8.25 3.42 -7.04
C ALA A 682 -7.32 3.14 -8.22
N VAL A 683 -7.45 1.95 -8.78
CA VAL A 683 -6.75 1.52 -9.97
C VAL A 683 -7.02 2.43 -11.19
N TYR A 684 -8.28 2.76 -11.45
CA TYR A 684 -8.68 3.67 -12.52
C TYR A 684 -8.09 5.06 -12.32
N SER A 685 -8.11 5.61 -11.10
CA SER A 685 -7.60 6.96 -10.82
C SER A 685 -6.12 7.14 -11.13
N ILE A 686 -5.36 6.05 -11.11
CA ILE A 686 -3.94 6.04 -11.44
C ILE A 686 -3.78 5.98 -12.94
N VAL A 687 -4.46 5.07 -13.61
CA VAL A 687 -4.37 5.00 -15.06
C VAL A 687 -4.95 6.25 -15.76
N ASP A 688 -5.88 6.96 -15.13
CA ASP A 688 -6.47 8.20 -15.64
C ASP A 688 -5.63 9.46 -15.34
N ASP A 689 -4.69 9.39 -14.39
CA ASP A 689 -3.81 10.50 -14.04
C ASP A 689 -2.60 10.55 -15.00
N PRO A 690 -2.54 11.52 -15.93
CA PRO A 690 -1.49 11.58 -16.94
C PRO A 690 -0.10 11.89 -16.36
N ASP A 691 -0.03 12.41 -15.13
CA ASP A 691 1.20 12.94 -14.54
C ASP A 691 1.92 11.93 -13.62
N ASN A 692 1.34 10.75 -13.36
CA ASN A 692 2.05 9.73 -12.59
C ASN A 692 3.12 9.00 -13.41
N ALA A 693 4.03 8.34 -12.71
CA ALA A 693 5.19 7.71 -13.34
C ALA A 693 4.80 6.53 -14.26
N PHE A 694 3.73 5.80 -13.96
CA PHE A 694 3.18 4.76 -14.84
C PHE A 694 2.78 5.36 -16.20
N MET A 695 1.90 6.37 -16.20
CA MET A 695 1.44 7.06 -17.41
C MET A 695 2.55 7.82 -18.14
N THR A 696 3.53 8.34 -17.39
CA THR A 696 4.73 9.00 -17.93
C THR A 696 5.57 8.03 -18.75
N VAL A 697 5.75 6.78 -18.33
CA VAL A 697 6.48 5.75 -19.10
C VAL A 697 5.79 5.50 -20.45
N PHE A 698 4.48 5.26 -20.45
CA PHE A 698 3.75 4.99 -21.71
C PHE A 698 3.71 6.20 -22.63
N SER A 699 3.40 7.39 -22.10
CA SER A 699 3.31 8.61 -22.91
C SER A 699 4.68 9.00 -23.48
N THR A 700 5.76 8.82 -22.72
CA THR A 700 7.14 9.05 -23.18
C THR A 700 7.50 8.10 -24.31
N LEU A 701 7.21 6.80 -24.18
CA LEU A 701 7.55 5.80 -25.19
C LEU A 701 6.70 5.91 -26.47
N LEU A 702 5.40 6.20 -26.33
CA LEU A 702 4.49 6.38 -27.47
C LEU A 702 4.82 7.69 -28.21
N GLY A 703 5.15 8.76 -27.48
CA GLY A 703 5.57 10.05 -28.05
C GLY A 703 7.01 10.11 -28.55
N ALA A 704 7.83 9.08 -28.33
CA ALA A 704 9.27 9.10 -28.56
C ALA A 704 9.73 9.14 -30.03
N GLY A 705 8.97 8.56 -30.96
CA GLY A 705 9.55 8.12 -32.24
C GLY A 705 10.70 7.14 -32.00
N PHE A 706 11.78 7.23 -32.78
CA PHE A 706 13.05 6.49 -32.56
C PHE A 706 14.04 7.21 -31.63
N SER A 707 13.56 8.08 -30.74
CA SER A 707 14.43 8.86 -29.86
C SER A 707 15.02 7.99 -28.73
N ARG A 708 16.33 7.70 -28.81
CA ARG A 708 17.10 6.98 -27.76
C ARG A 708 16.97 7.65 -26.39
N GLY A 709 17.07 8.98 -26.34
CA GLY A 709 16.93 9.76 -25.10
C GLY A 709 15.57 9.58 -24.42
N LYS A 710 14.51 9.30 -25.18
CA LYS A 710 13.17 9.06 -24.64
C LYS A 710 13.01 7.68 -24.00
N PHE A 711 13.74 6.67 -24.48
CA PHE A 711 13.82 5.38 -23.79
C PHE A 711 14.53 5.50 -22.45
N ARG A 712 15.60 6.29 -22.39
CA ARG A 712 16.27 6.61 -21.12
C ARG A 712 15.40 7.45 -20.18
N ASP A 713 14.66 8.44 -20.69
CA ASP A 713 13.69 9.21 -19.89
C ASP A 713 12.59 8.29 -19.30
N ALA A 714 12.10 7.33 -20.10
CA ALA A 714 11.14 6.34 -19.66
C ALA A 714 11.76 5.38 -18.62
N ALA A 715 13.00 4.94 -18.81
CA ALA A 715 13.72 4.13 -17.83
C ALA A 715 13.94 4.87 -16.51
N ASN A 716 14.27 6.16 -16.55
CA ASN A 716 14.40 7.00 -15.36
C ASN A 716 13.06 7.20 -14.65
N SER A 717 11.99 7.44 -15.40
CA SER A 717 10.63 7.55 -14.85
C SER A 717 10.19 6.24 -14.20
N ARG A 718 10.53 5.12 -14.83
CA ARG A 718 10.33 3.77 -14.32
C ARG A 718 11.10 3.52 -13.02
N ARG A 719 12.36 3.92 -12.95
CA ARG A 719 13.21 3.80 -11.73
C ARG A 719 12.73 4.72 -10.61
N GLY A 720 12.21 5.89 -10.96
CA GLY A 720 11.69 6.89 -10.01
C GLY A 720 10.26 6.65 -9.53
N MET A 721 9.61 5.55 -9.93
CA MET A 721 8.29 5.18 -9.41
C MET A 721 8.36 4.95 -7.90
N SER A 722 7.44 5.55 -7.16
CA SER A 722 7.32 5.33 -5.73
C SER A 722 6.76 3.93 -5.41
N SER A 723 7.06 3.40 -4.23
CA SER A 723 6.44 2.16 -3.72
C SER A 723 4.91 2.23 -3.69
N GLY A 724 4.34 3.43 -3.50
CA GLY A 724 2.90 3.66 -3.60
C GLY A 724 2.35 3.44 -5.02
N GLU A 725 3.05 3.95 -6.04
CA GLU A 725 2.72 3.71 -7.45
C GLU A 725 2.90 2.24 -7.84
N TYR A 726 3.95 1.56 -7.35
CA TYR A 726 4.12 0.12 -7.55
C TYR A 726 3.01 -0.72 -6.92
N ASN A 727 2.72 -0.49 -5.64
CA ASN A 727 1.73 -1.28 -4.90
C ASN A 727 0.30 -1.08 -5.42
N SER A 728 0.03 0.08 -6.02
CA SER A 728 -1.25 0.34 -6.67
C SER A 728 -1.43 -0.43 -7.98
N LEU A 729 -0.33 -0.76 -8.67
CA LEU A 729 -0.31 -1.71 -9.78
C LEU A 729 -0.39 -3.16 -9.27
N GLU A 730 0.03 -3.43 -8.03
CA GLU A 730 -0.19 -4.71 -7.36
C GLU A 730 -1.63 -4.90 -6.81
N MET A 731 -2.38 -3.83 -6.52
CA MET A 731 -3.80 -3.88 -6.10
C MET A 731 -4.73 -4.53 -7.14
N TYR A 732 -4.24 -4.73 -8.36
CA TYR A 732 -4.89 -5.55 -9.39
C TYR A 732 -4.97 -7.05 -9.04
N LYS A 733 -4.26 -7.51 -7.98
CA LYS A 733 -4.45 -8.82 -7.35
C LYS A 733 -5.65 -8.79 -6.39
N MET A 734 -6.88 -8.70 -6.89
CA MET A 734 -8.03 -9.10 -6.09
C MET A 734 -8.67 -10.41 -6.57
N ARG A 735 -8.53 -11.41 -5.69
CA ARG A 735 -9.44 -12.54 -5.46
C ARG A 735 -9.76 -13.42 -6.69
N THR A 736 -8.91 -14.41 -6.94
CA THR A 736 -9.37 -15.69 -7.48
C THR A 736 -8.94 -16.81 -6.54
N ARG A 737 -9.93 -17.56 -6.05
CA ARG A 737 -9.77 -18.77 -5.25
C ARG A 737 -9.53 -19.91 -6.24
N ASP A 738 -8.33 -20.49 -6.20
CA ASP A 738 -7.83 -21.55 -7.06
C ASP A 738 -7.73 -21.19 -8.56
N ASP A 739 -6.51 -20.89 -9.01
CA ASP A 739 -5.89 -21.37 -10.26
C ASP A 739 -4.75 -20.45 -10.74
N GLU A 740 -3.72 -21.09 -11.30
CA GLU A 740 -2.35 -20.63 -11.61
C GLU A 740 -2.21 -19.36 -12.48
N LEU A 741 -3.30 -18.74 -12.93
CA LEU A 741 -3.30 -17.54 -13.78
C LEU A 741 -3.50 -16.22 -13.01
N GLY A 742 -3.81 -16.24 -11.71
CA GLY A 742 -3.97 -15.03 -10.87
C GLY A 742 -2.66 -14.42 -10.35
N GLN A 743 -1.52 -15.00 -10.73
CA GLN A 743 -0.21 -14.63 -10.19
C GLN A 743 0.55 -13.60 -11.05
N GLY A 744 0.06 -13.28 -12.25
CA GLY A 744 0.78 -12.54 -13.30
C GLY A 744 1.42 -11.23 -12.83
N LEU A 745 0.71 -10.11 -12.83
CA LEU A 745 1.39 -8.80 -12.72
C LEU A 745 2.30 -8.63 -11.50
N GLY A 746 1.84 -8.94 -10.28
CA GLY A 746 2.64 -8.66 -9.09
C GLY A 746 3.74 -9.70 -8.84
N ARG A 747 3.56 -10.98 -9.20
CA ARG A 747 4.64 -11.98 -9.06
C ARG A 747 5.65 -11.84 -10.19
N VAL A 748 5.19 -11.52 -11.41
CA VAL A 748 6.06 -11.22 -12.55
C VAL A 748 6.81 -9.90 -12.34
N LEU A 749 6.15 -8.83 -11.89
CA LEU A 749 6.85 -7.58 -11.57
C LEU A 749 7.82 -7.80 -10.40
N LEU A 750 7.44 -8.43 -9.28
CA LEU A 750 8.35 -8.76 -8.16
C LEU A 750 9.49 -9.71 -8.54
N ASP A 751 9.24 -10.75 -9.33
CA ASP A 751 10.27 -11.69 -9.77
C ASP A 751 11.21 -11.03 -10.78
N PHE A 752 10.73 -10.06 -11.58
CA PHE A 752 11.59 -9.25 -12.46
C PHE A 752 12.32 -8.12 -11.73
N PHE A 753 11.72 -7.52 -10.71
CA PHE A 753 12.36 -6.56 -9.80
C PHE A 753 13.55 -7.23 -9.12
N ASN A 754 13.36 -8.45 -8.62
CA ASN A 754 14.45 -9.26 -8.09
C ASN A 754 15.47 -9.64 -9.17
N VAL A 755 15.08 -10.02 -10.40
CA VAL A 755 16.06 -10.44 -11.43
C VAL A 755 16.89 -9.28 -12.00
N VAL A 756 16.35 -8.06 -12.07
CA VAL A 756 17.08 -6.86 -12.56
C VAL A 756 17.94 -6.24 -11.46
N GLU A 757 17.49 -6.24 -10.19
CA GLU A 757 18.32 -5.82 -9.03
C GLU A 757 19.36 -6.86 -8.62
N ILE A 758 19.26 -8.11 -9.06
CA ILE A 758 20.28 -9.15 -8.84
C ILE A 758 21.49 -9.02 -9.80
N VAL A 759 21.39 -8.22 -10.88
CA VAL A 759 22.44 -8.13 -11.92
C VAL A 759 22.93 -6.71 -12.23
N ALA A 760 22.33 -5.67 -11.64
CA ALA A 760 22.90 -4.32 -11.56
C ALA A 760 23.42 -4.07 -10.14
#